data_AF-A0A2G2VE80-F1
#
_entry.id   AF-A0A2G2VE80-F1
#
_cell.length_a   1.000
_cell.length_b   1.000
_cell.length_c   1.000
_cell.angle_alpha   90.00
_cell.angle_beta   90.00
_cell.angle_gamma   90.00
#
_symmetry.space_group_name_H-M   'P 1'
#
loop_
_entity.id
_entity.type
_entity.pdbx_description
1 polymer ?
#
loop_
_entity_poly.entity_id
_entity_poly.type
_entity_poly.pdbx_seq_one_letter_code
_entity_poly.pdbx_strand_id
1 'polypeptide(L)'
;MAPYEALYGRKCRSPIGWFEVGETLMFGPNIVYQAIEKVKVIQQRLKIGLEFSLGDWVFLKVSPMKGVMRFGKKGKLSPRYIGPYKIIRRCGQVAYELELPQELSSVHPVFHVSMLRKCIGDPSLITSSEDVQVIEDLTYEEMPIAILDPQVKNMRNKEVASVKVLWRNQQREEITWEAEEAMKSKYPYLFKALHTQYIFRTDVPHGGPAFHAAGTGSVVKLDLRNQLSRNNGLGGEINPSLLELKKLRYLDLSMNNFGGVKVPEFIGRLKELRYLNLSGASFSGSVSSFLGNLSNLQVLDLSFYSEKPPENDLEWLRGLSFLEHLNLGGSDLSKVADSWLDTIKNHSPSLLELRLPECQLLKLPSSFPSLRLSSLLVLDLSNNAFNSSTFPEWMFELSNLVHLDLNSNNIVTELPDEFAKLSSLEFLDVSSNYGIKGPLKKSLGRLCNLKTLILSYNSISGDITDFVDALSECQSNSLEALDLNFNELSGNLPATLGQLKKLKILQLRFNSLTGTIPESIGDLSSLETFYLTSNKMSGNLTPNIGQLTSLVSLDISDNMWEGIVTEAHLLNLSNLQEFSVGMTLGKNITLTFNISRNWTPSFKLTFLTIQSCQLGPEFPHWLKDQNELTSLIFNTAGISDAVPDWFEDLDLKLDNLDMAYNNLSGNVPDKFRFNFLANVDLSSNRFEVPLPLWSSNITSLYLRDNLFSGPIPVNICEALPNLTDLDISHNNLNGAIPLCMGDMNQLTTLALDNNQLIGQIPDFWGKLPYLYLLDMSENRLSGQIPGSLGSLAYLRFLRLSGNNLSGEMPSSLRNCTRMISIDLSNNQLSGLIPSWFGETMRSLLILSVRNNRFSGPIPLKVCSLSGLHILDLSENNLSGSIPSCVGNLEGFKAELTSAEASQYQGKLKLEAKGRILYYDTILYLVNSIDLSSNSLSGEIPVEITSLSKLGTLNLSGNHLTGTIPTDIGNLGWIETLDLSKNQLSGPIPPSLTTLDFLTHLNLSYNNLSGRIPTSTEFQTKDDPTIFQGNDALCGPPLQQCSNGGTTISDGGMDDDGETDDEDKLEKIWFFAFAGLGYLVGFWVFFGTLIFKKSWRIAYFRFIETCILDFHEWFWNFLQKWLGCLMSKRKKHLRRR
;
A
#
# COMPACT_ATOMS: atom_id res chain seq x y z
N MET A 1 -22.51 24.23 -46.79
CA MET A 1 -22.61 23.66 -48.15
C MET A 1 -23.91 22.87 -48.24
N ALA A 2 -24.81 23.29 -49.12
CA ALA A 2 -25.69 22.37 -49.84
C ALA A 2 -24.98 22.03 -51.18
N PRO A 3 -25.57 21.24 -52.08
CA PRO A 3 -25.57 19.79 -52.08
C PRO A 3 -24.83 19.21 -53.30
N TYR A 4 -24.71 17.87 -53.32
CA TYR A 4 -24.44 16.98 -54.46
C TYR A 4 -23.03 16.89 -55.08
N GLU A 5 -22.76 15.64 -55.47
CA GLU A 5 -21.91 15.20 -56.58
C GLU A 5 -20.39 15.18 -56.41
N ALA A 6 -19.85 14.06 -56.90
CA ALA A 6 -18.45 13.65 -57.01
C ALA A 6 -17.78 13.08 -55.75
N LEU A 7 -17.37 11.81 -55.68
CA LEU A 7 -17.39 10.73 -56.65
C LEU A 7 -16.87 9.47 -55.91
N TYR A 8 -17.73 8.46 -55.76
CA TYR A 8 -17.47 7.02 -55.53
C TYR A 8 -16.15 6.55 -54.87
N GLY A 9 -16.16 5.74 -53.81
CA GLY A 9 -17.32 5.12 -53.19
C GLY A 9 -16.92 3.96 -52.29
N ARG A 10 -17.75 3.73 -51.27
CA ARG A 10 -18.17 2.40 -50.83
C ARG A 10 -19.51 2.56 -50.15
N LYS A 11 -20.47 1.75 -50.61
CA LYS A 11 -21.77 1.52 -49.97
C LYS A 11 -21.53 1.25 -48.48
N CYS A 12 -22.18 1.98 -47.56
CA CYS A 12 -22.52 1.32 -46.30
C CYS A 12 -23.43 0.16 -46.69
N ARG A 13 -22.90 -1.03 -46.50
CA ARG A 13 -23.52 -2.29 -46.89
C ARG A 13 -24.91 -2.33 -46.26
N SER A 14 -25.91 -2.39 -47.13
CA SER A 14 -27.13 -3.21 -47.09
C SER A 14 -27.61 -3.79 -45.75
N PRO A 15 -28.93 -3.99 -45.58
CA PRO A 15 -29.52 -4.82 -44.50
C PRO A 15 -29.03 -6.28 -44.42
N ILE A 16 -28.07 -6.67 -45.26
CA ILE A 16 -27.49 -8.01 -45.35
C ILE A 16 -26.66 -8.37 -44.10
N GLY A 17 -26.23 -7.37 -43.29
CA GLY A 17 -25.34 -7.63 -42.15
C GLY A 17 -25.99 -8.16 -40.86
N TRP A 18 -27.32 -8.09 -40.69
CA TRP A 18 -27.96 -8.50 -39.43
C TRP A 18 -28.06 -10.02 -39.27
N PHE A 19 -27.90 -10.76 -40.36
CA PHE A 19 -27.81 -12.22 -40.30
C PHE A 19 -26.36 -12.72 -40.12
N GLU A 20 -25.35 -11.86 -40.26
CA GLU A 20 -23.94 -12.25 -40.38
C GLU A 20 -23.06 -11.86 -39.18
N VAL A 21 -23.60 -11.16 -38.17
CA VAL A 21 -22.85 -10.72 -36.97
C VAL A 21 -23.51 -11.24 -35.68
N GLY A 22 -23.55 -12.57 -35.47
CA GLY A 22 -23.80 -13.21 -34.16
C GLY A 22 -25.17 -12.99 -33.45
N GLU A 23 -25.99 -12.04 -33.89
CA GLU A 23 -27.21 -11.59 -33.20
C GLU A 23 -28.37 -12.58 -33.37
N THR A 24 -28.45 -13.29 -34.50
CA THR A 24 -29.41 -14.38 -34.74
C THR A 24 -29.21 -15.56 -33.79
N LEU A 25 -27.96 -15.80 -33.38
CA LEU A 25 -27.56 -16.83 -32.41
C LEU A 25 -27.90 -16.44 -30.97
N MET A 26 -27.90 -15.14 -30.65
CA MET A 26 -28.26 -14.63 -29.33
C MET A 26 -29.78 -14.43 -29.11
N PHE A 27 -30.53 -13.98 -30.12
CA PHE A 27 -31.92 -13.53 -29.96
C PHE A 27 -32.95 -14.29 -30.81
N GLY A 28 -32.50 -15.14 -31.74
CA GLY A 28 -33.37 -15.93 -32.62
C GLY A 28 -33.91 -15.14 -33.83
N PRO A 29 -34.16 -15.82 -34.95
CA PRO A 29 -34.47 -15.18 -36.25
C PRO A 29 -35.76 -14.35 -36.25
N ASN A 30 -36.73 -14.67 -35.39
CA ASN A 30 -37.99 -13.93 -35.29
C ASN A 30 -37.81 -12.54 -34.65
N ILE A 31 -36.91 -12.39 -33.67
CA ILE A 31 -36.64 -11.11 -33.02
C ILE A 31 -35.87 -10.19 -33.96
N VAL A 32 -34.91 -10.73 -34.71
CA VAL A 32 -34.17 -10.00 -35.75
C VAL A 32 -35.14 -9.52 -36.85
N TYR A 33 -36.08 -10.37 -37.28
CA TYR A 33 -37.11 -9.97 -38.26
C TYR A 33 -38.03 -8.84 -37.74
N GLN A 34 -38.46 -8.91 -36.48
CA GLN A 34 -39.27 -7.85 -35.86
C GLN A 34 -38.48 -6.54 -35.68
N ALA A 35 -37.18 -6.62 -35.40
CA ALA A 35 -36.31 -5.45 -35.31
C ALA A 35 -36.11 -4.78 -36.69
N ILE A 36 -36.00 -5.56 -37.77
CA ILE A 36 -35.91 -5.05 -39.15
C ILE A 36 -37.19 -4.31 -39.52
N GLU A 37 -38.36 -4.86 -39.20
CA GLU A 37 -39.66 -4.21 -39.40
C GLU A 37 -39.78 -2.93 -38.58
N LYS A 38 -39.38 -2.94 -37.30
CA LYS A 38 -39.37 -1.73 -36.46
C LYS A 38 -38.43 -0.65 -37.00
N VAL A 39 -37.26 -1.02 -37.52
CA VAL A 39 -36.31 -0.06 -38.12
C VAL A 39 -36.85 0.50 -39.44
N LYS A 40 -37.57 -0.27 -40.26
CA LYS A 40 -38.29 0.26 -41.44
C LYS A 40 -39.37 1.27 -41.05
N VAL A 41 -40.15 0.98 -40.01
CA VAL A 41 -41.16 1.90 -39.47
C VAL A 41 -40.51 3.16 -38.89
N ILE A 42 -39.36 3.03 -38.20
CA ILE A 42 -38.60 4.17 -37.66
C ILE A 42 -37.95 4.99 -38.79
N GLN A 43 -37.42 4.37 -39.85
CA GLN A 43 -36.90 5.07 -41.03
C GLN A 43 -38.00 5.79 -41.82
N GLN A 44 -39.22 5.22 -41.89
CA GLN A 44 -40.39 5.91 -42.43
C GLN A 44 -40.82 7.09 -41.54
N ARG A 45 -40.77 6.95 -40.20
CA ARG A 45 -41.03 8.05 -39.25
C ARG A 45 -39.96 9.15 -39.29
N LEU A 46 -38.69 8.80 -39.50
CA LEU A 46 -37.57 9.74 -39.58
C LEU A 46 -37.54 10.54 -40.90
N LYS A 47 -38.12 10.01 -41.99
CA LYS A 47 -38.34 10.79 -43.22
C LYS A 47 -39.39 11.90 -43.08
N ILE A 48 -40.21 11.86 -42.04
CA ILE A 48 -41.28 12.86 -41.76
C ILE A 48 -40.75 14.01 -40.87
N GLY A 49 -39.54 13.91 -40.33
CA GLY A 49 -39.00 14.81 -39.29
C GLY A 49 -38.31 16.10 -39.76
N LEU A 50 -38.72 16.73 -40.86
CA LEU A 50 -38.18 18.03 -41.32
C LEU A 50 -39.23 19.15 -41.40
N GLU A 51 -40.40 18.98 -40.79
CA GLU A 51 -41.37 20.06 -40.57
C GLU A 51 -41.49 20.39 -39.08
N PHE A 52 -41.32 21.67 -38.75
CA PHE A 52 -41.55 22.20 -37.42
C PHE A 52 -42.84 23.03 -37.42
N SER A 53 -43.61 22.95 -36.34
CA SER A 53 -44.83 23.73 -36.14
C SER A 53 -44.56 24.97 -35.29
N LEU A 54 -45.41 26.00 -35.44
CA LEU A 54 -45.43 27.14 -34.53
C LEU A 54 -45.64 26.64 -33.09
N GLY A 55 -44.77 27.06 -32.18
CA GLY A 55 -44.77 26.64 -30.78
C GLY A 55 -43.91 25.41 -30.46
N ASP A 56 -43.34 24.72 -31.46
CA ASP A 56 -42.37 23.65 -31.21
C ASP A 56 -41.11 24.21 -30.52
N TRP A 57 -40.60 23.47 -29.54
CA TRP A 57 -39.31 23.72 -28.93
C TRP A 57 -38.20 23.02 -29.72
N VAL A 58 -37.14 23.75 -30.05
CA VAL A 58 -36.03 23.26 -30.86
C VAL A 58 -34.68 23.67 -30.26
N PHE A 59 -33.68 22.83 -30.43
CA PHE A 59 -32.30 23.19 -30.18
C PHE A 59 -31.66 23.76 -31.44
N LEU A 60 -30.97 24.88 -31.29
CA LEU A 60 -30.20 25.54 -32.34
C LEU A 60 -28.80 24.94 -32.44
N LYS A 61 -28.44 24.49 -33.63
CA LYS A 61 -27.11 23.99 -33.98
C LYS A 61 -26.13 25.16 -34.07
N VAL A 62 -25.17 25.20 -33.16
CA VAL A 62 -24.05 26.14 -33.18
C VAL A 62 -22.76 25.42 -33.57
N SER A 63 -22.08 25.99 -34.55
CA SER A 63 -20.72 25.57 -34.86
C SER A 63 -19.76 26.40 -34.00
N PRO A 64 -18.81 25.78 -33.29
CA PRO A 64 -17.77 26.56 -32.62
C PRO A 64 -16.99 27.38 -33.66
N MET A 65 -16.75 28.66 -33.39
CA MET A 65 -15.88 29.51 -34.23
C MET A 65 -14.40 29.10 -34.18
N LYS A 66 -14.07 28.16 -33.29
CA LYS A 66 -12.72 27.65 -33.04
C LYS A 66 -12.43 26.44 -33.92
N GLY A 67 -11.22 26.40 -34.45
CA GLY A 67 -10.70 25.23 -35.11
C GLY A 67 -9.37 24.86 -34.50
N VAL A 68 -9.15 23.57 -34.32
CA VAL A 68 -7.92 22.98 -33.78
C VAL A 68 -6.75 23.40 -34.67
N MET A 69 -5.69 23.98 -34.11
CA MET A 69 -4.46 24.20 -34.88
C MET A 69 -3.59 22.95 -34.82
N ARG A 70 -3.41 22.30 -35.98
CA ARG A 70 -2.44 21.21 -36.17
C ARG A 70 -1.41 21.63 -37.20
N PHE A 71 -0.13 21.62 -36.82
CA PHE A 71 0.98 22.04 -37.69
C PHE A 71 0.77 23.42 -38.34
N GLY A 72 0.16 24.36 -37.60
CA GLY A 72 -0.16 25.70 -38.11
C GLY A 72 -1.36 25.78 -39.07
N LYS A 73 -2.17 24.71 -39.20
CA LYS A 73 -3.39 24.68 -40.02
C LYS A 73 -4.63 24.44 -39.15
N LYS A 74 -5.72 25.19 -39.42
CA LYS A 74 -6.96 25.22 -38.62
C LYS A 74 -7.95 24.11 -39.07
N GLY A 75 -8.26 23.13 -38.21
CA GLY A 75 -9.22 22.04 -38.42
C GLY A 75 -10.58 22.27 -37.74
N LYS A 76 -11.69 21.72 -38.25
CA LYS A 76 -13.06 22.01 -37.78
C LYS A 76 -13.55 21.02 -36.71
N LEU A 77 -14.12 21.52 -35.60
CA LEU A 77 -14.79 20.72 -34.56
C LEU A 77 -16.26 20.39 -34.88
N SER A 78 -16.78 19.34 -34.23
CA SER A 78 -18.19 18.92 -34.31
C SER A 78 -19.12 20.01 -33.73
N PRO A 79 -20.25 20.33 -34.40
CA PRO A 79 -21.19 21.36 -33.94
C PRO A 79 -21.93 20.93 -32.67
N ARG A 80 -22.15 21.87 -31.75
CA ARG A 80 -22.96 21.72 -30.53
C ARG A 80 -24.40 22.19 -30.80
N TYR A 81 -25.33 21.87 -29.90
CA TYR A 81 -26.71 22.36 -29.96
C TYR A 81 -27.02 23.12 -28.67
N ILE A 82 -27.64 24.29 -28.77
CA ILE A 82 -28.01 25.18 -27.66
C ILE A 82 -29.52 25.45 -27.67
N GLY A 83 -30.11 25.70 -26.51
CA GLY A 83 -31.55 25.86 -26.33
C GLY A 83 -32.07 24.99 -25.18
N PRO A 84 -33.38 24.70 -25.13
CA PRO A 84 -34.33 24.81 -26.23
C PRO A 84 -34.88 26.23 -26.43
N TYR A 85 -35.19 26.59 -27.68
CA TYR A 85 -35.88 27.84 -28.05
C TYR A 85 -37.19 27.53 -28.75
N LYS A 86 -38.17 28.41 -28.58
CA LYS A 86 -39.51 28.21 -29.14
C LYS A 86 -39.60 28.81 -30.55
N ILE A 87 -40.20 28.09 -31.49
CA ILE A 87 -40.50 28.62 -32.83
C ILE A 87 -41.70 29.55 -32.74
N ILE A 88 -41.49 30.82 -33.07
CA ILE A 88 -42.52 31.88 -33.02
C ILE A 88 -43.06 32.27 -34.39
N ARG A 89 -42.28 32.03 -35.45
CA ARG A 89 -42.72 32.30 -36.83
C ARG A 89 -42.06 31.34 -37.81
N ARG A 90 -42.79 30.95 -38.87
CA ARG A 90 -42.18 30.29 -40.04
C ARG A 90 -41.80 31.36 -41.06
N CYS A 91 -40.55 31.39 -41.48
CA CYS A 91 -39.98 32.35 -42.43
C CYS A 91 -39.65 31.64 -43.75
N GLY A 92 -40.66 31.47 -44.61
CA GLY A 92 -40.52 30.74 -45.88
C GLY A 92 -40.58 29.22 -45.73
N GLN A 93 -40.15 28.47 -46.76
CA GLN A 93 -40.29 27.01 -46.78
C GLN A 93 -39.34 26.29 -45.82
N VAL A 94 -38.15 26.86 -45.57
CA VAL A 94 -37.02 26.17 -44.93
C VAL A 94 -36.38 26.95 -43.77
N ALA A 95 -37.02 28.01 -43.25
CA ALA A 95 -36.50 28.73 -42.10
C ALA A 95 -37.60 29.08 -41.09
N TYR A 96 -37.19 29.21 -39.83
CA TYR A 96 -38.05 29.46 -38.68
C TYR A 96 -37.40 30.51 -37.77
N GLU A 97 -38.22 31.39 -37.24
CA GLU A 97 -37.83 32.38 -36.24
C GLU A 97 -38.01 31.80 -34.85
N LEU A 98 -36.99 31.96 -34.02
CA LEU A 98 -36.94 31.48 -32.64
C LEU A 98 -37.09 32.65 -31.66
N GLU A 99 -37.73 32.40 -30.53
CA GLU A 99 -37.69 33.25 -29.36
C GLU A 99 -36.33 33.08 -28.66
N LEU A 100 -35.39 33.97 -28.97
CA LEU A 100 -34.06 33.99 -28.36
C LEU A 100 -34.06 34.88 -27.10
N PRO A 101 -33.28 34.52 -26.07
CA PRO A 101 -33.15 35.32 -24.86
C PRO A 101 -32.25 36.55 -25.09
N GLN A 102 -32.28 37.51 -24.16
CA GLN A 102 -31.71 38.86 -24.35
C GLN A 102 -30.19 38.85 -24.59
N GLU A 103 -29.49 37.83 -24.07
CA GLU A 103 -28.05 37.61 -24.20
C GLU A 103 -27.64 37.31 -25.66
N LEU A 104 -28.57 36.78 -26.47
CA LEU A 104 -28.37 36.50 -27.89
C LEU A 104 -28.97 37.58 -28.79
N SER A 105 -29.24 38.79 -28.26
CA SER A 105 -29.79 39.92 -29.02
C SER A 105 -28.95 40.36 -30.22
N SER A 106 -27.66 39.99 -30.26
CA SER A 106 -26.76 40.19 -31.40
C SER A 106 -26.90 39.14 -32.52
N VAL A 107 -27.60 38.03 -32.28
CA VAL A 107 -27.81 36.93 -33.23
C VAL A 107 -29.17 37.08 -33.91
N HIS A 108 -29.19 36.99 -35.24
CA HIS A 108 -30.44 37.07 -36.00
C HIS A 108 -31.39 35.90 -35.64
N PRO A 109 -32.67 36.14 -35.29
CA PRO A 109 -33.55 35.12 -34.70
C PRO A 109 -34.09 34.09 -35.70
N VAL A 110 -33.85 34.27 -37.01
CA VAL A 110 -34.33 33.38 -38.07
C VAL A 110 -33.25 32.38 -38.50
N PHE A 111 -33.55 31.10 -38.42
CA PHE A 111 -32.62 30.00 -38.71
C PHE A 111 -33.20 29.00 -39.71
N HIS A 112 -32.34 28.46 -40.56
CA HIS A 112 -32.70 27.42 -41.51
C HIS A 112 -33.06 26.11 -40.79
N VAL A 113 -34.00 25.32 -41.31
CA VAL A 113 -34.49 24.04 -40.77
C VAL A 113 -33.34 23.06 -40.45
N SER A 114 -32.25 23.10 -41.22
CA SER A 114 -31.05 22.28 -41.01
C SER A 114 -30.20 22.67 -39.79
N MET A 115 -30.45 23.85 -39.21
CA MET A 115 -29.82 24.32 -37.97
C MET A 115 -30.68 24.00 -36.75
N LEU A 116 -31.86 23.39 -36.92
CA LEU A 116 -32.79 23.14 -35.83
C LEU A 116 -32.90 21.64 -35.56
N ARG A 117 -33.04 21.26 -34.29
CA ARG A 117 -33.33 19.88 -33.87
C ARG A 117 -34.51 19.89 -32.90
N LYS A 118 -35.53 19.07 -33.15
CA LYS A 118 -36.75 19.06 -32.30
C LYS A 118 -36.41 18.62 -30.87
N CYS A 119 -36.91 19.35 -29.87
CA CYS A 119 -36.85 18.94 -28.48
C CYS A 119 -37.95 17.88 -28.23
N ILE A 120 -37.55 16.72 -27.71
CA ILE A 120 -38.45 15.56 -27.47
C ILE A 120 -38.46 15.33 -25.96
N GLY A 121 -39.15 16.20 -25.21
CA GLY A 121 -39.23 16.20 -23.75
C GLY A 121 -39.93 17.44 -23.20
N ASP A 122 -40.23 17.49 -21.90
CA ASP A 122 -40.82 18.67 -21.26
C ASP A 122 -39.76 19.78 -21.10
N PRO A 123 -39.91 20.95 -21.76
CA PRO A 123 -38.92 22.03 -21.70
C PRO A 123 -38.69 22.59 -20.30
N SER A 124 -39.67 22.48 -19.39
CA SER A 124 -39.56 22.95 -17.99
C SER A 124 -38.58 22.14 -17.13
N LEU A 125 -38.15 20.96 -17.59
CA LEU A 125 -37.20 20.10 -16.87
C LEU A 125 -35.73 20.34 -17.27
N ILE A 126 -35.47 21.27 -18.20
CA ILE A 126 -34.12 21.59 -18.65
C ILE A 126 -33.60 22.75 -17.79
N THR A 127 -32.68 22.45 -16.87
CA THR A 127 -31.96 23.43 -16.07
C THR A 127 -31.29 24.46 -16.98
N SER A 128 -31.40 25.75 -16.64
CA SER A 128 -30.66 26.81 -17.33
C SER A 128 -29.17 26.49 -17.26
N SER A 129 -28.51 26.32 -18.41
CA SER A 129 -27.05 26.18 -18.43
C SER A 129 -26.44 27.45 -17.84
N GLU A 130 -25.46 27.30 -16.95
CA GLU A 130 -24.65 28.38 -16.42
C GLU A 130 -24.16 29.32 -17.53
N ASP A 131 -24.01 30.61 -17.18
CA ASP A 131 -23.48 31.65 -18.07
C ASP A 131 -22.21 31.16 -18.77
N VAL A 132 -22.32 30.83 -20.05
CA VAL A 132 -21.16 30.48 -20.86
C VAL A 132 -20.38 31.77 -21.10
N GLN A 133 -19.34 32.01 -20.29
CA GLN A 133 -18.39 33.08 -20.57
C GLN A 133 -17.84 32.92 -21.99
N VAL A 134 -18.17 33.87 -22.86
CA VAL A 134 -17.66 33.92 -24.22
C VAL A 134 -16.21 34.39 -24.16
N ILE A 135 -15.28 33.46 -23.97
CA ILE A 135 -13.85 33.74 -24.06
C ILE A 135 -13.49 33.92 -25.53
N GLU A 136 -13.21 35.17 -25.90
CA GLU A 136 -13.04 35.65 -27.28
C GLU A 136 -11.81 35.07 -28.00
N ASP A 137 -10.83 34.52 -27.26
CA ASP A 137 -9.71 33.78 -27.85
C ASP A 137 -9.34 32.53 -27.03
N LEU A 138 -9.58 31.34 -27.61
CA LEU A 138 -9.11 30.04 -27.08
C LEU A 138 -8.52 29.22 -28.22
N THR A 139 -7.73 29.86 -29.08
CA THR A 139 -6.98 29.15 -30.10
C THR A 139 -5.89 28.32 -29.40
N TYR A 140 -6.10 27.02 -29.20
CA TYR A 140 -5.10 26.13 -28.62
C TYR A 140 -4.49 25.23 -29.68
N GLU A 141 -3.19 25.01 -29.55
CA GLU A 141 -2.47 24.01 -30.33
C GLU A 141 -2.76 22.64 -29.72
N GLU A 142 -3.27 21.70 -30.51
CA GLU A 142 -3.50 20.35 -30.01
C GLU A 142 -2.14 19.71 -29.74
N MET A 143 -1.92 19.31 -28.49
CA MET A 143 -0.70 18.62 -28.10
C MET A 143 -0.90 17.11 -28.18
N PRO A 144 -0.01 16.39 -28.88
CA PRO A 144 -0.09 14.94 -28.95
C PRO A 144 0.38 14.33 -27.62
N ILE A 145 -0.39 13.40 -27.06
CA ILE A 145 -0.02 12.66 -25.84
C ILE A 145 0.89 11.50 -26.18
N ALA A 146 0.53 10.75 -27.22
CA ALA A 146 1.19 9.50 -27.55
C ALA A 146 1.07 9.19 -29.04
N ILE A 147 2.11 8.57 -29.58
CA ILE A 147 2.06 7.87 -30.85
C ILE A 147 1.69 6.43 -30.56
N LEU A 148 0.55 6.01 -31.11
CA LEU A 148 -0.01 4.69 -30.84
C LEU A 148 0.39 3.65 -31.88
N ASP A 149 0.62 4.07 -33.13
CA ASP A 149 0.91 3.14 -34.22
C ASP A 149 1.58 3.86 -35.41
N PRO A 150 2.79 3.49 -35.85
CA PRO A 150 3.39 3.96 -37.11
C PRO A 150 2.97 3.09 -38.31
N GLN A 151 2.66 3.71 -39.45
CA GLN A 151 2.34 3.04 -40.71
C GLN A 151 2.87 3.80 -41.94
N VAL A 152 3.41 3.07 -42.91
CA VAL A 152 3.76 3.61 -44.23
C VAL A 152 2.59 3.37 -45.19
N LYS A 153 1.98 4.44 -45.70
CA LYS A 153 0.91 4.35 -46.71
C LYS A 153 1.47 4.53 -48.11
N ASN A 154 1.28 3.52 -48.96
CA ASN A 154 1.64 3.59 -50.37
C ASN A 154 0.55 4.29 -51.17
N MET A 155 0.79 5.58 -51.43
CA MET A 155 -0.04 6.37 -52.34
C MET A 155 0.49 6.21 -53.77
N ARG A 156 -0.36 6.46 -54.78
CA ARG A 156 -0.11 6.13 -56.20
C ARG A 156 1.31 6.45 -56.70
N ASN A 157 1.97 7.50 -56.19
CA ASN A 157 3.29 7.94 -56.64
C ASN A 157 4.32 8.21 -55.50
N LYS A 158 4.03 7.87 -54.23
CA LYS A 158 4.97 8.11 -53.11
C LYS A 158 4.59 7.27 -51.89
N GLU A 159 5.60 6.73 -51.21
CA GLU A 159 5.42 6.17 -49.86
C GLU A 159 5.38 7.33 -48.85
N VAL A 160 4.30 7.43 -48.07
CA VAL A 160 4.14 8.46 -47.04
C VAL A 160 4.07 7.77 -45.69
N ALA A 161 5.13 7.91 -44.91
CA ALA A 161 5.18 7.48 -43.52
C ALA A 161 4.21 8.32 -42.67
N SER A 162 3.39 7.67 -41.87
CA SER A 162 2.33 8.28 -41.06
C SER A 162 2.25 7.62 -39.69
N VAL A 163 1.84 8.35 -38.67
CA VAL A 163 1.69 7.87 -37.30
C VAL A 163 0.29 8.15 -36.78
N LYS A 164 -0.25 7.22 -36.01
CA LYS A 164 -1.54 7.32 -35.33
C LYS A 164 -1.33 8.03 -34.00
N VAL A 165 -1.96 9.17 -33.83
CA VAL A 165 -1.65 10.12 -32.74
C VAL A 165 -2.87 10.32 -31.85
N LEU A 166 -2.70 10.04 -30.56
CA LEU A 166 -3.66 10.39 -29.52
C LEU A 166 -3.38 11.82 -29.05
N TRP A 167 -4.41 12.67 -29.03
CA TRP A 167 -4.28 14.08 -28.67
C TRP A 167 -4.84 14.36 -27.28
N ARG A 168 -4.25 15.34 -26.57
CA ARG A 168 -4.47 15.62 -25.12
C ARG A 168 -5.92 15.73 -24.68
N ASN A 169 -6.79 16.18 -25.59
CA ASN A 169 -8.19 16.46 -25.32
C ASN A 169 -9.14 15.57 -26.14
N GLN A 170 -8.71 14.40 -26.61
CA GLN A 170 -9.52 13.48 -27.43
C GLN A 170 -9.77 12.14 -26.74
N GLN A 171 -11.00 11.63 -26.85
CA GLN A 171 -11.36 10.27 -26.45
C GLN A 171 -10.68 9.25 -27.38
N ARG A 172 -10.49 8.01 -26.91
CA ARG A 172 -9.72 6.96 -27.60
C ARG A 172 -10.28 6.57 -28.98
N GLU A 173 -11.48 6.98 -29.32
CA GLU A 173 -12.13 6.68 -30.61
C GLU A 173 -11.88 7.77 -31.68
N GLU A 174 -11.42 8.96 -31.27
CA GLU A 174 -11.25 10.14 -32.14
C GLU A 174 -9.81 10.34 -32.65
N ILE A 175 -8.94 9.36 -32.41
CA ILE A 175 -7.52 9.34 -32.79
C ILE A 175 -7.32 9.54 -34.30
N THR A 176 -6.34 10.36 -34.69
CA THR A 176 -6.07 10.67 -36.11
C THR A 176 -4.71 10.19 -36.60
N TRP A 177 -4.56 10.08 -37.93
CA TRP A 177 -3.29 9.76 -38.58
C TRP A 177 -2.62 11.04 -39.06
N GLU A 178 -1.36 11.23 -38.71
CA GLU A 178 -0.55 12.38 -39.12
C GLU A 178 0.71 11.93 -39.88
N ALA A 179 1.31 12.80 -40.69
CA ALA A 179 2.55 12.46 -41.38
C ALA A 179 3.71 12.33 -40.38
N GLU A 180 4.46 11.23 -40.47
CA GLU A 180 5.52 10.90 -39.54
C GLU A 180 6.65 11.93 -39.56
N GLU A 181 7.06 12.41 -40.73
CA GLU A 181 8.07 13.46 -40.86
C GLU A 181 7.65 14.76 -40.16
N ALA A 182 6.36 15.15 -40.26
CA ALA A 182 5.84 16.34 -39.60
C ALA A 182 5.80 16.17 -38.07
N MET A 183 5.43 14.97 -37.59
CA MET A 183 5.44 14.64 -36.17
C MET A 183 6.86 14.53 -35.60
N LYS A 184 7.82 13.94 -36.32
CA LYS A 184 9.24 13.87 -35.93
C LYS A 184 9.88 15.24 -35.87
N SER A 185 9.56 16.11 -36.83
CA SER A 185 10.10 17.47 -36.87
C SER A 185 9.57 18.35 -35.74
N LYS A 186 8.32 18.17 -35.31
CA LYS A 186 7.66 19.07 -34.35
C LYS A 186 7.56 18.51 -32.93
N TYR A 187 7.40 17.20 -32.79
CA TYR A 187 7.28 16.48 -31.51
C TYR A 187 8.24 15.27 -31.46
N PRO A 188 9.57 15.48 -31.62
CA PRO A 188 10.55 14.38 -31.67
C PRO A 188 10.56 13.52 -30.39
N TYR A 189 10.19 14.09 -29.24
CA TYR A 189 10.14 13.39 -27.96
C TYR A 189 9.11 12.23 -27.92
N LEU A 190 8.01 12.31 -28.68
CA LEU A 190 7.02 11.24 -28.74
C LEU A 190 7.53 9.98 -29.44
N PHE A 191 8.59 10.10 -30.23
CA PHE A 191 9.28 8.97 -30.85
C PHE A 191 10.35 8.37 -29.95
N LYS A 192 10.71 9.02 -28.83
CA LYS A 192 11.58 8.44 -27.79
C LYS A 192 10.83 7.46 -26.88
N ALA A 193 9.55 7.71 -26.57
CA ALA A 193 8.73 6.80 -25.76
C ALA A 193 8.43 5.45 -26.44
N LEU A 194 8.45 5.43 -27.78
CA LEU A 194 8.43 4.20 -28.57
C LEU A 194 9.73 3.40 -28.47
N HIS A 195 10.84 3.96 -27.97
CA HIS A 195 12.04 3.18 -27.67
C HIS A 195 12.01 2.60 -26.25
N THR A 196 11.38 3.24 -25.26
CA THR A 196 11.37 2.72 -23.88
C THR A 196 10.38 1.57 -23.65
N GLN A 197 9.29 1.49 -24.42
CA GLN A 197 8.40 0.31 -24.45
C GLN A 197 8.81 -0.76 -25.48
N TYR A 198 9.90 -0.53 -26.23
CA TYR A 198 10.46 -1.51 -27.18
C TYR A 198 11.75 -2.17 -26.70
N ILE A 199 12.34 -1.77 -25.56
CA ILE A 199 13.47 -2.53 -24.97
C ILE A 199 13.03 -3.95 -24.53
N PHE A 200 11.73 -4.20 -24.36
CA PHE A 200 11.17 -5.53 -24.06
C PHE A 200 10.34 -6.15 -25.19
N ARG A 201 10.65 -5.82 -26.45
CA ARG A 201 10.34 -6.71 -27.57
C ARG A 201 11.64 -7.01 -28.28
N THR A 202 11.94 -8.30 -28.40
CA THR A 202 13.00 -8.86 -29.22
C THR A 202 13.07 -8.16 -30.58
N ASP A 203 13.93 -7.16 -30.69
CA ASP A 203 14.41 -6.66 -31.95
C ASP A 203 15.29 -7.75 -32.54
N VAL A 204 14.67 -8.69 -33.25
CA VAL A 204 15.36 -9.47 -34.26
C VAL A 204 15.98 -8.45 -35.22
N PRO A 205 17.29 -8.48 -35.51
CA PRO A 205 17.90 -7.54 -36.42
C PRO A 205 17.15 -7.58 -37.75
N HIS A 206 16.62 -6.44 -38.20
CA HIS A 206 16.21 -6.24 -39.59
C HIS A 206 17.45 -6.16 -40.51
N GLY A 207 18.24 -7.22 -40.50
CA GLY A 207 19.41 -7.46 -41.34
C GLY A 207 19.26 -8.73 -42.19
N GLY A 208 18.04 -9.12 -42.54
CA GLY A 208 17.81 -10.16 -43.55
C GLY A 208 17.97 -9.60 -44.96
N PRO A 209 18.54 -10.34 -45.93
CA PRO A 209 18.77 -9.85 -47.27
C PRO A 209 17.45 -9.39 -47.89
N ALA A 210 17.42 -8.14 -48.37
CA ALA A 210 16.29 -7.58 -49.11
C ALA A 210 15.94 -8.52 -50.27
N PHE A 211 14.90 -9.34 -50.11
CA PHE A 211 14.34 -10.12 -51.20
C PHE A 211 13.53 -9.16 -52.08
N HIS A 212 14.23 -8.44 -52.96
CA HIS A 212 13.61 -7.80 -54.10
C HIS A 212 12.78 -8.84 -54.85
N ALA A 213 11.49 -8.56 -55.00
CA ALA A 213 10.61 -9.35 -55.87
C ALA A 213 11.19 -9.29 -57.29
N ALA A 214 11.91 -10.35 -57.68
CA ALA A 214 12.27 -10.58 -59.07
C ALA A 214 10.98 -10.86 -59.83
N GLY A 215 10.38 -9.83 -60.44
CA GLY A 215 9.55 -9.81 -61.66
C GLY A 215 8.49 -10.89 -61.96
N THR A 216 8.15 -11.79 -61.04
CA THR A 216 7.42 -13.05 -61.35
C THR A 216 6.06 -13.18 -60.66
N GLY A 217 5.68 -12.25 -59.78
CA GLY A 217 4.38 -12.26 -59.08
C GLY A 217 4.19 -13.41 -58.06
N SER A 218 5.24 -14.17 -57.72
CA SER A 218 5.15 -15.28 -56.77
C SER A 218 5.23 -14.80 -55.31
N VAL A 219 4.41 -15.37 -54.42
CA VAL A 219 4.41 -15.02 -52.98
C VAL A 219 5.66 -15.57 -52.29
N VAL A 220 6.45 -14.66 -51.70
CA VAL A 220 7.70 -14.98 -50.98
C VAL A 220 7.63 -14.72 -49.48
N LYS A 221 6.71 -13.86 -49.02
CA LYS A 221 6.50 -13.51 -47.62
C LYS A 221 5.00 -13.56 -47.30
N LEU A 222 4.64 -14.26 -46.23
CA LEU A 222 3.31 -14.26 -45.63
C LEU A 222 3.45 -13.88 -44.16
N ASP A 223 2.84 -12.76 -43.78
CA ASP A 223 2.93 -12.18 -42.46
C ASP A 223 1.50 -11.91 -41.98
N LEU A 224 1.06 -12.75 -41.03
CA LEU A 224 -0.27 -12.76 -40.45
C LEU A 224 -0.20 -12.55 -38.94
N ARG A 225 0.89 -11.95 -38.45
CA ARG A 225 1.05 -11.63 -37.03
C ARG A 225 -0.11 -10.79 -36.52
N ASN A 226 -0.71 -11.19 -35.41
CA ASN A 226 -1.73 -10.39 -34.76
C ASN A 226 -1.08 -9.24 -33.96
N GLN A 227 -1.42 -8.01 -34.32
CA GLN A 227 -0.87 -6.80 -33.68
C GLN A 227 -1.80 -6.24 -32.57
N LEU A 228 -3.00 -6.79 -32.38
CA LEU A 228 -3.99 -6.34 -31.39
C LEU A 228 -4.17 -7.37 -30.26
N SER A 229 -4.77 -6.95 -29.15
CA SER A 229 -4.93 -7.71 -27.89
C SER A 229 -5.37 -9.17 -28.06
N ARG A 230 -5.05 -10.01 -27.04
CA ARG A 230 -5.19 -11.49 -27.00
C ARG A 230 -6.54 -12.08 -27.46
N ASN A 231 -7.59 -11.28 -27.67
CA ASN A 231 -8.94 -11.76 -27.96
C ASN A 231 -9.37 -11.69 -29.45
N ASN A 232 -8.55 -11.14 -30.36
CA ASN A 232 -8.90 -10.97 -31.78
C ASN A 232 -7.94 -11.66 -32.79
N GLY A 233 -7.20 -12.68 -32.35
CA GLY A 233 -6.26 -13.41 -33.21
C GLY A 233 -6.94 -14.32 -34.25
N LEU A 234 -6.26 -14.61 -35.37
CA LEU A 234 -6.64 -15.68 -36.29
C LEU A 234 -6.71 -17.01 -35.53
N GLY A 235 -7.71 -17.82 -35.83
CA GLY A 235 -7.88 -19.14 -35.23
C GLY A 235 -8.46 -20.14 -36.23
N GLY A 236 -8.64 -21.38 -35.80
CA GLY A 236 -9.12 -22.47 -36.65
C GLY A 236 -7.99 -23.25 -37.33
N GLU A 237 -8.31 -23.96 -38.42
CA GLU A 237 -7.38 -24.85 -39.11
C GLU A 237 -6.49 -24.10 -40.13
N ILE A 238 -5.21 -24.45 -40.19
CA ILE A 238 -4.29 -23.98 -41.23
C ILE A 238 -4.33 -24.97 -42.39
N ASN A 239 -4.76 -24.51 -43.56
CA ASN A 239 -5.01 -25.38 -44.70
C ASN A 239 -3.73 -25.77 -45.48
N PRO A 240 -3.59 -27.03 -45.94
CA PRO A 240 -2.47 -27.48 -46.79
C PRO A 240 -2.30 -26.74 -48.12
N SER A 241 -3.27 -25.94 -48.56
CA SER A 241 -3.16 -25.07 -49.75
C SER A 241 -1.95 -24.13 -49.69
N LEU A 242 -1.39 -23.87 -48.50
CA LEU A 242 -0.15 -23.12 -48.33
C LEU A 242 1.05 -23.73 -49.09
N LEU A 243 1.03 -25.05 -49.36
CA LEU A 243 2.04 -25.74 -50.17
C LEU A 243 2.10 -25.27 -51.63
N GLU A 244 1.04 -24.63 -52.14
CA GLU A 244 1.02 -24.08 -53.49
C GLU A 244 1.95 -22.86 -53.63
N LEU A 245 2.30 -22.21 -52.52
CA LEU A 245 3.23 -21.10 -52.47
C LEU A 245 4.68 -21.60 -52.53
N LYS A 246 5.07 -22.16 -53.69
CA LYS A 246 6.38 -22.81 -53.92
C LYS A 246 7.61 -21.92 -53.71
N LYS A 247 7.43 -20.59 -53.61
CA LYS A 247 8.50 -19.61 -53.40
C LYS A 247 8.44 -18.95 -52.01
N LEU A 248 7.59 -19.44 -51.10
CA LEU A 248 7.43 -18.88 -49.77
C LEU A 248 8.71 -19.08 -48.94
N ARG A 249 9.28 -17.97 -48.46
CA ARG A 249 10.50 -17.90 -47.66
C ARG A 249 10.27 -17.38 -46.24
N TYR A 250 9.17 -16.68 -46.00
CA TYR A 250 8.84 -16.08 -44.72
C TYR A 250 7.40 -16.39 -44.35
N LEU A 251 7.20 -16.97 -43.17
CA LEU A 251 5.89 -17.25 -42.59
C LEU A 251 5.85 -16.77 -41.14
N ASP A 252 5.02 -15.77 -40.85
CA ASP A 252 4.75 -15.29 -39.49
C ASP A 252 3.27 -15.49 -39.16
N LEU A 253 2.98 -16.32 -38.16
CA LEU A 253 1.65 -16.58 -37.61
C LEU A 253 1.56 -16.18 -36.13
N SER A 254 2.53 -15.42 -35.62
CA SER A 254 2.66 -15.11 -34.20
C SER A 254 1.48 -14.29 -33.63
N MET A 255 1.31 -14.37 -32.31
CA MET A 255 0.30 -13.65 -31.52
C MET A 255 -1.17 -13.94 -31.87
N ASN A 256 -1.42 -14.96 -32.69
CA ASN A 256 -2.75 -15.44 -33.03
C ASN A 256 -3.32 -16.39 -31.96
N ASN A 257 -4.48 -17.00 -32.20
CA ASN A 257 -5.06 -17.99 -31.28
C ASN A 257 -5.64 -19.17 -32.06
N PHE A 258 -4.79 -20.16 -32.36
CA PHE A 258 -5.20 -21.39 -33.03
C PHE A 258 -5.86 -22.42 -32.08
N GLY A 259 -6.25 -22.02 -30.87
CA GLY A 259 -7.14 -22.83 -30.01
C GLY A 259 -6.54 -24.14 -29.50
N GLY A 260 -5.21 -24.22 -29.35
CA GLY A 260 -4.53 -25.41 -28.86
C GLY A 260 -4.43 -26.53 -29.91
N VAL A 261 -4.56 -26.25 -31.20
CA VAL A 261 -4.28 -27.27 -32.23
C VAL A 261 -2.78 -27.55 -32.36
N LYS A 262 -2.43 -28.73 -32.88
CA LYS A 262 -1.03 -29.05 -33.19
C LYS A 262 -0.56 -28.26 -34.41
N VAL A 263 0.73 -27.94 -34.46
CA VAL A 263 1.35 -27.39 -35.67
C VAL A 263 1.16 -28.39 -36.82
N PRO A 264 0.60 -27.99 -37.98
CA PRO A 264 0.36 -28.90 -39.09
C PRO A 264 1.64 -29.47 -39.71
N GLU A 265 1.67 -30.78 -39.94
CA GLU A 265 2.86 -31.49 -40.45
C GLU A 265 3.32 -31.01 -41.83
N PHE A 266 2.37 -30.53 -42.66
CA PHE A 266 2.69 -30.07 -44.01
C PHE A 266 3.60 -28.83 -44.01
N ILE A 267 3.67 -28.06 -42.91
CA ILE A 267 4.58 -26.91 -42.82
C ILE A 267 6.02 -27.36 -43.09
N GLY A 268 6.42 -28.55 -42.63
CA GLY A 268 7.75 -29.14 -42.89
C GLY A 268 8.06 -29.44 -44.37
N ARG A 269 7.08 -29.34 -45.28
CA ARG A 269 7.25 -29.51 -46.73
C ARG A 269 7.54 -28.21 -47.47
N LEU A 270 7.52 -27.05 -46.79
CA LEU A 270 7.84 -25.73 -47.36
C LEU A 270 9.37 -25.53 -47.46
N LYS A 271 10.03 -26.27 -48.37
CA LYS A 271 11.50 -26.36 -48.44
C LYS A 271 12.26 -25.05 -48.73
N GLU A 272 11.60 -24.01 -49.23
CA GLU A 272 12.20 -22.68 -49.46
C GLU A 272 12.16 -21.77 -48.21
N LEU A 273 11.49 -22.19 -47.13
CA LEU A 273 11.29 -21.37 -45.95
C LEU A 273 12.62 -21.04 -45.26
N ARG A 274 12.79 -19.77 -44.91
CA ARG A 274 13.94 -19.19 -44.21
C ARG A 274 13.57 -18.56 -42.86
N TYR A 275 12.32 -18.12 -42.71
CA TYR A 275 11.80 -17.54 -41.49
C TYR A 275 10.47 -18.18 -41.12
N LEU A 276 10.36 -18.68 -39.89
CA LEU A 276 9.15 -19.21 -39.31
C LEU A 276 8.93 -18.65 -37.91
N ASN A 277 7.82 -17.95 -37.69
CA ASN A 277 7.42 -17.48 -36.38
C ASN A 277 6.01 -17.97 -36.03
N LEU A 278 5.92 -18.76 -34.97
CA LEU A 278 4.68 -19.31 -34.41
C LEU A 278 4.44 -18.86 -32.97
N SER A 279 5.20 -17.87 -32.47
CA SER A 279 5.18 -17.51 -31.06
C SER A 279 3.86 -16.92 -30.60
N GLY A 280 3.46 -17.22 -29.36
CA GLY A 280 2.24 -16.72 -28.75
C GLY A 280 0.95 -17.07 -29.52
N ALA A 281 0.98 -18.09 -30.39
CA ALA A 281 -0.13 -18.42 -31.29
C ALA A 281 -1.08 -19.51 -30.75
N SER A 282 -0.90 -19.95 -29.49
CA SER A 282 -1.69 -20.99 -28.84
C SER A 282 -1.72 -22.34 -29.58
N PHE A 283 -0.60 -22.77 -30.16
CA PHE A 283 -0.44 -24.17 -30.58
C PHE A 283 -0.22 -25.07 -29.36
N SER A 284 -0.64 -26.34 -29.44
CA SER A 284 -0.40 -27.34 -28.39
C SER A 284 0.24 -28.61 -28.93
N GLY A 285 0.62 -29.50 -28.02
CA GLY A 285 1.32 -30.75 -28.32
C GLY A 285 2.82 -30.56 -28.51
N SER A 286 3.54 -31.67 -28.60
CA SER A 286 4.99 -31.67 -28.76
C SER A 286 5.41 -31.05 -30.09
N VAL A 287 6.51 -30.30 -30.07
CA VAL A 287 7.16 -29.82 -31.29
C VAL A 287 7.58 -31.04 -32.10
N SER A 288 7.09 -31.17 -33.34
CA SER A 288 7.17 -32.42 -34.08
C SER A 288 8.33 -32.44 -35.09
N SER A 289 8.87 -33.63 -35.33
CA SER A 289 10.09 -33.88 -36.11
C SER A 289 10.06 -33.39 -37.55
N PHE A 290 8.87 -33.16 -38.12
CA PHE A 290 8.74 -32.63 -39.47
C PHE A 290 9.28 -31.20 -39.62
N LEU A 291 9.42 -30.40 -38.55
CA LEU A 291 10.07 -29.09 -38.65
C LEU A 291 11.54 -29.22 -39.07
N GLY A 292 12.21 -30.31 -38.67
CA GLY A 292 13.57 -30.63 -39.10
C GLY A 292 13.71 -30.81 -40.61
N ASN A 293 12.63 -30.97 -41.36
CA ASN A 293 12.69 -31.03 -42.83
C ASN A 293 12.96 -29.67 -43.49
N LEU A 294 12.94 -28.56 -42.76
CA LEU A 294 13.10 -27.20 -43.28
C LEU A 294 14.57 -26.79 -43.36
N SER A 295 15.38 -27.49 -44.16
CA SER A 295 16.83 -27.32 -44.16
C SER A 295 17.34 -25.92 -44.49
N ASN A 296 16.56 -25.05 -45.16
CA ASN A 296 16.95 -23.67 -45.46
C ASN A 296 16.56 -22.64 -44.39
N LEU A 297 15.98 -23.09 -43.27
CA LEU A 297 15.48 -22.21 -42.22
C LEU A 297 16.64 -21.53 -41.49
N GLN A 298 16.55 -20.20 -41.35
CA GLN A 298 17.51 -19.34 -40.67
C GLN A 298 16.96 -18.81 -39.34
N VAL A 299 15.66 -18.51 -39.27
CA VAL A 299 15.00 -17.99 -38.07
C VAL A 299 13.82 -18.89 -37.70
N LEU A 300 13.79 -19.30 -36.43
CA LEU A 300 12.69 -20.05 -35.84
C LEU A 300 12.32 -19.51 -34.46
N ASP A 301 11.07 -19.07 -34.32
CA ASP A 301 10.49 -18.66 -33.04
C ASP A 301 9.24 -19.50 -32.73
N LEU A 302 9.33 -20.28 -31.66
CA LEU A 302 8.27 -21.14 -31.14
C LEU A 302 7.84 -20.73 -29.72
N SER A 303 8.23 -19.54 -29.25
CA SER A 303 8.04 -19.15 -27.86
C SER A 303 6.55 -19.09 -27.46
N PHE A 304 6.23 -19.65 -26.30
CA PHE A 304 4.86 -19.81 -25.84
C PHE A 304 4.76 -19.91 -24.30
N TYR A 305 3.99 -19.03 -23.68
CA TYR A 305 3.79 -18.98 -22.23
C TYR A 305 2.39 -19.49 -21.86
N SER A 306 2.32 -20.69 -21.30
CA SER A 306 1.08 -21.43 -21.01
C SER A 306 1.23 -22.30 -19.77
N GLU A 307 0.12 -22.58 -19.08
CA GLU A 307 0.09 -23.49 -17.92
C GLU A 307 0.57 -24.92 -18.26
N LYS A 308 0.50 -25.33 -19.52
CA LYS A 308 1.07 -26.58 -20.02
C LYS A 308 2.04 -26.29 -21.17
N PRO A 309 3.35 -26.22 -20.90
CA PRO A 309 4.34 -25.97 -21.93
C PRO A 309 4.49 -27.18 -22.86
N PRO A 310 4.73 -26.97 -24.17
CA PRO A 310 4.93 -28.06 -25.11
C PRO A 310 6.27 -28.75 -24.85
N GLU A 311 6.23 -30.07 -24.65
CA GLU A 311 7.44 -30.90 -24.55
C GLU A 311 8.27 -30.84 -25.84
N ASN A 312 9.58 -30.70 -25.70
CA ASN A 312 10.49 -30.59 -26.83
C ASN A 312 11.78 -31.40 -26.60
N ASP A 313 12.08 -32.32 -27.54
CA ASP A 313 13.22 -33.23 -27.49
C ASP A 313 14.46 -32.72 -28.24
N LEU A 314 14.35 -31.58 -28.95
CA LEU A 314 15.40 -30.93 -29.75
C LEU A 314 15.99 -31.77 -30.90
N GLU A 315 15.66 -33.05 -31.06
CA GLU A 315 16.21 -33.95 -32.09
C GLU A 315 15.93 -33.46 -33.52
N TRP A 316 14.83 -32.74 -33.71
CA TRP A 316 14.44 -32.15 -35.00
C TRP A 316 15.39 -31.03 -35.47
N LEU A 317 16.22 -30.47 -34.60
CA LEU A 317 17.26 -29.50 -35.00
C LEU A 317 18.28 -30.11 -35.95
N ARG A 318 18.47 -31.43 -35.95
CA ARG A 318 19.44 -32.13 -36.83
C ARG A 318 19.28 -31.82 -38.31
N GLY A 319 18.07 -31.50 -38.75
CA GLY A 319 17.80 -31.18 -40.15
C GLY A 319 17.89 -29.67 -40.49
N LEU A 320 18.12 -28.79 -39.50
CA LEU A 320 18.14 -27.33 -39.66
C LEU A 320 19.57 -26.77 -39.68
N SER A 321 20.34 -27.16 -40.70
CA SER A 321 21.78 -26.85 -40.78
C SER A 321 22.14 -25.37 -41.00
N PHE A 322 21.18 -24.53 -41.38
CA PHE A 322 21.37 -23.09 -41.66
C PHE A 322 20.74 -22.18 -40.60
N LEU A 323 20.34 -22.74 -39.45
CA LEU A 323 19.67 -21.98 -38.40
C LEU A 323 20.64 -20.99 -37.74
N GLU A 324 20.23 -19.72 -37.71
CA GLU A 324 20.98 -18.58 -37.16
C GLU A 324 20.30 -18.03 -35.89
N HIS A 325 18.97 -18.07 -35.81
CA HIS A 325 18.19 -17.59 -34.66
C HIS A 325 17.19 -18.65 -34.19
N LEU A 326 17.24 -18.97 -32.89
CA LEU A 326 16.32 -19.91 -32.26
C LEU A 326 15.74 -19.33 -30.96
N ASN A 327 14.42 -19.24 -30.88
CA ASN A 327 13.69 -18.91 -29.66
C ASN A 327 12.69 -20.02 -29.31
N LEU A 328 12.86 -20.62 -28.13
CA LEU A 328 12.00 -21.68 -27.60
C LEU A 328 11.35 -21.30 -26.26
N GLY A 329 11.32 -20.01 -25.90
CA GLY A 329 10.86 -19.56 -24.59
C GLY A 329 9.52 -20.18 -24.15
N GLY A 330 9.44 -20.67 -22.92
CA GLY A 330 8.27 -21.35 -22.37
C GLY A 330 8.03 -22.78 -22.89
N SER A 331 8.98 -23.39 -23.61
CA SER A 331 8.93 -24.81 -23.99
C SER A 331 9.44 -25.71 -22.86
N ASP A 332 8.88 -26.90 -22.69
CA ASP A 332 9.39 -27.86 -21.69
C ASP A 332 10.58 -28.65 -22.26
N LEU A 333 11.78 -28.30 -21.79
CA LEU A 333 13.04 -28.98 -22.12
C LEU A 333 13.51 -29.97 -21.04
N SER A 334 12.67 -30.28 -20.05
CA SER A 334 13.01 -31.20 -18.96
C SER A 334 13.45 -32.59 -19.42
N LYS A 335 12.95 -33.06 -20.58
CA LYS A 335 13.34 -34.34 -21.21
C LYS A 335 14.78 -34.37 -21.70
N VAL A 336 15.31 -33.25 -22.19
CA VAL A 336 16.70 -33.16 -22.66
C VAL A 336 17.64 -32.87 -21.49
N ALA A 337 17.10 -32.42 -20.35
CA ALA A 337 17.78 -32.26 -19.07
C ALA A 337 19.17 -31.63 -19.23
N ASP A 338 20.21 -32.24 -18.65
CA ASP A 338 21.58 -31.73 -18.63
C ASP A 338 22.26 -31.73 -20.03
N SER A 339 21.64 -32.30 -21.08
CA SER A 339 22.21 -32.47 -22.43
C SER A 339 21.70 -31.47 -23.49
N TRP A 340 20.89 -30.49 -23.08
CA TRP A 340 20.29 -29.51 -24.00
C TRP A 340 21.35 -28.76 -24.83
N LEU A 341 22.44 -28.33 -24.18
CA LEU A 341 23.51 -27.57 -24.82
C LEU A 341 24.29 -28.43 -25.81
N ASP A 342 24.56 -29.69 -25.47
CA ASP A 342 25.21 -30.65 -26.38
C ASP A 342 24.35 -30.91 -27.62
N THR A 343 23.04 -31.03 -27.43
CA THR A 343 22.09 -31.28 -28.51
C THR A 343 22.03 -30.10 -29.48
N ILE A 344 21.93 -28.86 -28.97
CA ILE A 344 21.91 -27.65 -29.80
C ILE A 344 23.26 -27.48 -30.52
N LYS A 345 24.37 -27.63 -29.80
CA LYS A 345 25.72 -27.52 -30.35
C LYS A 345 25.98 -28.48 -31.51
N ASN A 346 25.55 -29.73 -31.39
CA ASN A 346 25.83 -30.75 -32.40
C ASN A 346 25.03 -30.54 -33.70
N HIS A 347 23.87 -29.89 -33.61
CA HIS A 347 22.94 -29.78 -34.72
C HIS A 347 22.86 -28.38 -35.34
N SER A 348 23.22 -27.32 -34.61
CA SER A 348 23.13 -25.93 -35.08
C SER A 348 24.36 -25.09 -34.68
N PRO A 349 25.57 -25.42 -35.17
CA PRO A 349 26.80 -24.71 -34.78
C PRO A 349 26.89 -23.27 -35.29
N SER A 350 26.05 -22.85 -36.24
CA SER A 350 26.08 -21.51 -36.84
C SER A 350 25.15 -20.50 -36.16
N LEU A 351 24.59 -20.83 -34.99
CA LEU A 351 23.68 -19.95 -34.26
C LEU A 351 24.36 -18.63 -33.89
N LEU A 352 23.61 -17.55 -34.10
CA LEU A 352 23.91 -16.17 -33.70
C LEU A 352 23.08 -15.78 -32.47
N GLU A 353 21.86 -16.31 -32.34
CA GLU A 353 20.95 -16.00 -31.23
C GLU A 353 20.27 -17.26 -30.71
N LEU A 354 20.35 -17.45 -29.40
CA LEU A 354 19.69 -18.53 -28.68
C LEU A 354 18.92 -17.98 -27.49
N ARG A 355 17.60 -18.19 -27.48
CA ARG A 355 16.71 -17.81 -26.37
C ARG A 355 15.94 -19.01 -25.84
N LEU A 356 16.15 -19.30 -24.56
CA LEU A 356 15.51 -20.39 -23.82
C LEU A 356 14.91 -19.91 -22.48
N PRO A 357 14.18 -18.78 -22.41
CA PRO A 357 13.60 -18.34 -21.15
C PRO A 357 12.46 -19.24 -20.70
N GLU A 358 12.31 -19.49 -19.40
CA GLU A 358 11.19 -20.30 -18.85
C GLU A 358 11.09 -21.71 -19.44
N CYS A 359 12.22 -22.34 -19.75
CA CYS A 359 12.27 -23.66 -20.39
C CYS A 359 12.37 -24.85 -19.41
N GLN A 360 12.16 -24.60 -18.11
CA GLN A 360 12.29 -25.58 -17.02
C GLN A 360 13.67 -26.23 -16.90
N LEU A 361 14.72 -25.55 -17.34
CA LEU A 361 16.09 -26.04 -17.21
C LEU A 361 16.58 -25.91 -15.77
N LEU A 362 17.19 -26.98 -15.23
CA LEU A 362 17.60 -27.06 -13.83
C LEU A 362 19.12 -26.89 -13.60
N LYS A 363 19.94 -27.14 -14.63
CA LYS A 363 21.40 -27.09 -14.51
C LYS A 363 22.08 -26.40 -15.70
N LEU A 364 23.14 -25.66 -15.38
CA LEU A 364 24.12 -25.21 -16.35
C LEU A 364 25.18 -26.31 -16.53
N PRO A 365 25.42 -26.81 -17.76
CA PRO A 365 26.42 -27.85 -18.01
C PRO A 365 27.84 -27.42 -17.60
N SER A 366 28.57 -28.31 -16.90
CA SER A 366 29.81 -27.99 -16.20
C SER A 366 31.11 -28.23 -17.00
N SER A 367 31.10 -29.02 -18.07
CA SER A 367 32.31 -29.34 -18.85
C SER A 367 32.09 -29.18 -20.36
N PHE A 368 33.16 -28.82 -21.07
CA PHE A 368 33.11 -28.44 -22.48
C PHE A 368 34.39 -28.88 -23.23
N PRO A 369 34.38 -29.90 -24.13
CA PRO A 369 35.63 -30.35 -24.77
C PRO A 369 35.94 -29.84 -26.20
N SER A 370 35.17 -28.96 -26.86
CA SER A 370 35.53 -28.41 -28.20
C SER A 370 34.53 -27.38 -28.73
N LEU A 371 34.91 -26.10 -28.95
CA LEU A 371 33.95 -25.02 -29.28
C LEU A 371 33.63 -24.89 -30.77
N ARG A 372 32.32 -24.88 -31.10
CA ARG A 372 31.73 -24.56 -32.41
C ARG A 372 30.62 -23.50 -32.35
N LEU A 373 30.32 -22.91 -31.18
CA LEU A 373 29.30 -21.85 -31.01
C LEU A 373 29.92 -20.44 -30.83
N SER A 374 31.13 -20.22 -31.32
CA SER A 374 31.81 -18.91 -31.22
C SER A 374 31.13 -17.81 -32.03
N SER A 375 30.15 -18.15 -32.87
CA SER A 375 29.32 -17.18 -33.62
C SER A 375 28.22 -16.54 -32.79
N LEU A 376 27.95 -17.02 -31.57
CA LEU A 376 26.82 -16.56 -30.77
C LEU A 376 27.02 -15.10 -30.31
N LEU A 377 25.99 -14.29 -30.55
CA LEU A 377 25.90 -12.86 -30.18
C LEU A 377 24.89 -12.63 -29.04
N VAL A 378 23.84 -13.46 -28.97
CA VAL A 378 22.75 -13.32 -28.00
C VAL A 378 22.51 -14.66 -27.31
N LEU A 379 22.54 -14.64 -25.98
CA LEU A 379 22.22 -15.78 -25.13
C LEU A 379 21.25 -15.34 -24.03
N ASP A 380 20.06 -15.90 -24.04
CA ASP A 380 19.02 -15.64 -23.04
C ASP A 380 18.59 -16.97 -22.42
N LEU A 381 18.89 -17.14 -21.13
CA LEU A 381 18.55 -18.30 -20.32
C LEU A 381 17.75 -17.88 -19.08
N SER A 382 17.07 -16.73 -19.14
CA SER A 382 16.32 -16.17 -18.01
C SER A 382 15.16 -17.04 -17.55
N ASN A 383 14.64 -16.79 -16.34
CA ASN A 383 13.42 -17.44 -15.83
C ASN A 383 13.46 -18.97 -15.81
N ASN A 384 14.65 -19.57 -15.67
CA ASN A 384 14.81 -21.01 -15.47
C ASN A 384 15.01 -21.30 -13.98
N ALA A 385 15.28 -22.56 -13.62
CA ALA A 385 15.52 -22.96 -12.24
C ALA A 385 16.98 -23.44 -12.05
N PHE A 386 17.94 -22.77 -12.71
CA PHE A 386 19.35 -23.14 -12.61
C PHE A 386 19.83 -23.04 -11.16
N ASN A 387 20.06 -24.18 -10.52
CA ASN A 387 20.61 -24.26 -9.17
C ASN A 387 22.12 -24.55 -9.24
N SER A 388 22.86 -23.64 -9.89
CA SER A 388 24.30 -23.81 -10.10
C SER A 388 25.10 -23.14 -8.99
N SER A 389 26.12 -23.83 -8.47
CA SER A 389 27.06 -23.27 -7.50
C SER A 389 28.20 -22.45 -8.14
N THR A 390 28.32 -22.48 -9.47
CA THR A 390 29.37 -21.79 -10.24
C THR A 390 28.87 -21.39 -11.62
N PHE A 391 29.41 -20.30 -12.18
CA PHE A 391 29.28 -20.03 -13.61
C PHE A 391 30.23 -20.94 -14.41
N PRO A 392 29.77 -21.58 -15.50
CA PRO A 392 30.59 -22.52 -16.25
C PRO A 392 31.60 -21.81 -17.18
N GLU A 393 32.80 -22.38 -17.32
CA GLU A 393 33.91 -21.76 -18.07
C GLU A 393 33.57 -21.43 -19.53
N TRP A 394 32.82 -22.31 -20.20
CA TRP A 394 32.45 -22.15 -21.62
C TRP A 394 31.70 -20.84 -21.90
N MET A 395 30.97 -20.30 -20.91
CA MET A 395 30.23 -19.06 -21.08
C MET A 395 31.18 -17.88 -21.31
N PHE A 396 32.35 -17.89 -20.67
CA PHE A 396 33.37 -16.86 -20.82
C PHE A 396 34.24 -17.04 -22.08
N GLU A 397 34.06 -18.14 -22.80
CA GLU A 397 34.71 -18.39 -24.10
C GLU A 397 33.90 -17.80 -25.27
N LEU A 398 32.67 -17.34 -25.03
CA LEU A 398 31.80 -16.69 -26.00
C LEU A 398 32.14 -15.20 -26.17
N SER A 399 33.37 -14.88 -26.59
CA SER A 399 33.88 -13.49 -26.63
C SER A 399 33.13 -12.54 -27.57
N ASN A 400 32.33 -13.07 -28.50
CA ASN A 400 31.51 -12.29 -29.44
C ASN A 400 30.14 -11.93 -28.87
N LEU A 401 29.81 -12.39 -27.66
CA LEU A 401 28.51 -12.16 -27.05
C LEU A 401 28.29 -10.67 -26.78
N VAL A 402 27.15 -10.17 -27.27
CA VAL A 402 26.69 -8.77 -27.13
C VAL A 402 25.59 -8.68 -26.09
N HIS A 403 24.78 -9.72 -25.93
CA HIS A 403 23.66 -9.78 -25.00
C HIS A 403 23.67 -11.09 -24.21
N LEU A 404 23.71 -10.96 -22.88
CA LEU A 404 23.61 -12.07 -21.95
C LEU A 404 22.50 -11.80 -20.92
N ASP A 405 21.50 -12.68 -20.89
CA ASP A 405 20.42 -12.64 -19.89
C ASP A 405 20.36 -13.97 -19.13
N LEU A 406 20.53 -13.89 -17.81
CA LEU A 406 20.51 -14.98 -16.84
C LEU A 406 19.55 -14.66 -15.67
N ASN A 407 18.66 -13.67 -15.81
CA ASN A 407 17.82 -13.22 -14.72
C ASN A 407 16.87 -14.31 -14.20
N SER A 408 16.35 -14.13 -12.98
CA SER A 408 15.30 -14.96 -12.40
C SER A 408 15.63 -16.45 -12.41
N ASN A 409 16.81 -16.78 -11.90
CA ASN A 409 17.31 -18.14 -11.74
C ASN A 409 17.65 -18.40 -10.26
N ASN A 410 18.13 -19.61 -9.93
CA ASN A 410 18.52 -19.98 -8.56
C ASN A 410 20.05 -20.14 -8.40
N ILE A 411 20.83 -19.27 -9.05
CA ILE A 411 22.30 -19.37 -9.04
C ILE A 411 22.82 -18.99 -7.65
N VAL A 412 23.68 -19.83 -7.07
CA VAL A 412 24.24 -19.67 -5.71
C VAL A 412 25.76 -19.61 -5.76
N THR A 413 26.32 -18.45 -6.09
CA THR A 413 27.77 -18.28 -6.30
C THR A 413 28.23 -16.83 -6.09
N GLU A 414 29.50 -16.52 -6.36
CA GLU A 414 29.97 -15.13 -6.46
C GLU A 414 30.14 -14.72 -7.92
N LEU A 415 30.02 -13.43 -8.22
CA LEU A 415 30.35 -12.91 -9.55
C LEU A 415 31.86 -13.11 -9.83
N PRO A 416 32.28 -13.85 -10.87
CA PRO A 416 33.68 -14.08 -11.20
C PRO A 416 34.28 -12.92 -12.02
N ASP A 417 35.61 -12.74 -11.95
CA ASP A 417 36.31 -11.73 -12.76
C ASP A 417 36.34 -12.09 -14.26
N GLU A 418 36.09 -13.36 -14.58
CA GLU A 418 36.02 -13.92 -15.92
C GLU A 418 34.95 -13.27 -16.81
N PHE A 419 33.93 -12.62 -16.24
CA PHE A 419 32.98 -11.81 -17.02
C PHE A 419 33.67 -10.73 -17.86
N ALA A 420 34.82 -10.21 -17.40
CA ALA A 420 35.61 -9.24 -18.17
C ALA A 420 36.17 -9.78 -19.49
N LYS A 421 36.14 -11.11 -19.71
CA LYS A 421 36.51 -11.72 -21.01
C LYS A 421 35.46 -11.46 -22.10
N LEU A 422 34.23 -11.13 -21.73
CA LEU A 422 33.12 -10.84 -22.65
C LEU A 422 33.18 -9.37 -23.12
N SER A 423 34.27 -8.97 -23.77
CA SER A 423 34.54 -7.57 -24.10
C SER A 423 33.57 -6.96 -25.13
N SER A 424 32.83 -7.79 -25.88
CA SER A 424 31.80 -7.35 -26.84
C SER A 424 30.44 -7.04 -26.20
N LEU A 425 30.29 -7.31 -24.90
CA LEU A 425 29.00 -7.25 -24.21
C LEU A 425 28.47 -5.82 -24.13
N GLU A 426 27.24 -5.63 -24.58
CA GLU A 426 26.48 -4.38 -24.48
C GLU A 426 25.35 -4.48 -23.45
N PHE A 427 24.82 -5.68 -23.21
CA PHE A 427 23.75 -5.93 -22.25
C PHE A 427 24.08 -7.13 -21.36
N LEU A 428 24.01 -6.93 -20.05
CA LEU A 428 24.14 -7.98 -19.05
C LEU A 428 23.02 -7.88 -18.01
N ASP A 429 22.23 -8.94 -17.89
CA ASP A 429 21.25 -9.12 -16.81
C ASP A 429 21.50 -10.44 -16.07
N VAL A 430 21.77 -10.34 -14.78
CA VAL A 430 21.90 -11.46 -13.82
C VAL A 430 21.04 -11.19 -12.58
N SER A 431 20.01 -10.36 -12.72
CA SER A 431 19.12 -9.97 -11.63
C SER A 431 18.27 -11.13 -11.13
N SER A 432 17.64 -10.96 -9.97
CA SER A 432 16.71 -11.93 -9.37
C SER A 432 17.34 -13.32 -9.17
N ASN A 433 18.60 -13.37 -8.79
CA ASN A 433 19.32 -14.58 -8.41
C ASN A 433 19.78 -14.45 -6.94
N TYR A 434 18.84 -14.52 -5.99
CA TYR A 434 19.08 -14.24 -4.57
C TYR A 434 20.28 -14.98 -3.93
N GLY A 435 20.76 -16.07 -4.53
CA GLY A 435 21.97 -16.78 -4.09
C GLY A 435 23.31 -16.19 -4.56
N ILE A 436 23.33 -15.24 -5.50
CA ILE A 436 24.55 -14.54 -5.94
C ILE A 436 24.98 -13.57 -4.84
N LYS A 437 26.15 -13.84 -4.27
CA LYS A 437 26.69 -13.11 -3.12
C LYS A 437 28.14 -12.66 -3.34
N GLY A 438 28.73 -12.07 -2.31
CA GLY A 438 30.13 -11.64 -2.33
C GLY A 438 30.31 -10.26 -2.96
N PRO A 439 31.57 -9.78 -3.06
CA PRO A 439 31.84 -8.40 -3.43
C PRO A 439 31.56 -8.12 -4.91
N LEU A 440 30.98 -6.95 -5.21
CA LEU A 440 30.85 -6.43 -6.58
C LEU A 440 32.24 -6.30 -7.22
N LYS A 441 32.41 -6.92 -8.40
CA LYS A 441 33.72 -7.02 -9.04
C LYS A 441 34.07 -5.78 -9.84
N LYS A 442 35.25 -5.21 -9.57
CA LYS A 442 35.85 -4.11 -10.34
C LYS A 442 36.01 -4.44 -11.83
N SER A 443 36.28 -5.70 -12.16
CA SER A 443 36.47 -6.18 -13.53
C SER A 443 35.26 -5.97 -14.43
N LEU A 444 34.03 -6.07 -13.89
CA LEU A 444 32.80 -5.75 -14.62
C LEU A 444 32.74 -4.29 -15.07
N GLY A 445 33.30 -3.38 -14.27
CA GLY A 445 33.37 -1.95 -14.61
C GLY A 445 34.25 -1.67 -15.84
N ARG A 446 35.09 -2.61 -16.26
CA ARG A 446 36.00 -2.47 -17.41
C ARG A 446 35.41 -2.97 -18.74
N LEU A 447 34.15 -3.37 -18.75
CA LEU A 447 33.43 -3.75 -19.96
C LEU A 447 33.03 -2.50 -20.75
N CYS A 448 33.95 -1.93 -21.53
CA CYS A 448 33.77 -0.61 -22.15
C CYS A 448 32.74 -0.53 -23.28
N ASN A 449 32.11 -1.63 -23.68
CA ASN A 449 30.98 -1.64 -24.62
C ASN A 449 29.62 -1.72 -23.91
N LEU A 450 29.61 -1.94 -22.59
CA LEU A 450 28.40 -2.17 -21.82
C LEU A 450 27.52 -0.93 -21.79
N LYS A 451 26.27 -1.08 -22.26
CA LYS A 451 25.22 -0.05 -22.25
C LYS A 451 24.24 -0.27 -21.10
N THR A 452 23.95 -1.53 -20.78
CA THR A 452 23.00 -1.89 -19.72
C THR A 452 23.58 -2.97 -18.82
N LEU A 453 23.59 -2.70 -17.52
CA LEU A 453 23.96 -3.64 -16.49
C LEU A 453 22.85 -3.72 -15.43
N ILE A 454 22.29 -4.92 -15.25
CA ILE A 454 21.23 -5.18 -14.28
C ILE A 454 21.69 -6.31 -13.34
N LEU A 455 21.94 -5.94 -12.09
CA LEU A 455 22.35 -6.85 -11.01
C LEU A 455 21.34 -6.84 -9.85
N SER A 456 20.12 -6.35 -10.06
CA SER A 456 19.16 -6.15 -8.97
C SER A 456 18.63 -7.45 -8.37
N TYR A 457 18.12 -7.40 -7.14
CA TYR A 457 17.57 -8.58 -6.42
C TYR A 457 18.59 -9.73 -6.31
N ASN A 458 19.78 -9.41 -5.81
CA ASN A 458 20.83 -10.37 -5.46
C ASN A 458 21.31 -10.09 -4.00
N SER A 459 22.34 -10.78 -3.54
CA SER A 459 23.01 -10.54 -2.25
C SER A 459 24.46 -10.03 -2.45
N ILE A 460 24.68 -9.24 -3.51
CA ILE A 460 26.00 -8.69 -3.84
C ILE A 460 26.36 -7.62 -2.81
N SER A 461 27.54 -7.73 -2.22
CA SER A 461 28.05 -6.84 -1.18
C SER A 461 29.32 -6.12 -1.63
N GLY A 462 30.05 -5.51 -0.69
CA GLY A 462 31.30 -4.80 -0.98
C GLY A 462 31.11 -3.30 -1.20
N ASP A 463 32.22 -2.59 -1.38
CA ASP A 463 32.24 -1.15 -1.62
C ASP A 463 31.99 -0.86 -3.12
N ILE A 464 31.05 0.03 -3.43
CA ILE A 464 30.71 0.40 -4.81
C ILE A 464 31.79 1.25 -5.51
N THR A 465 32.67 1.91 -4.73
CA THR A 465 33.62 2.92 -5.22
C THR A 465 34.53 2.36 -6.32
N ASP A 466 35.19 1.22 -6.07
CA ASP A 466 36.14 0.62 -7.01
C ASP A 466 35.50 0.23 -8.34
N PHE A 467 34.23 -0.20 -8.30
CA PHE A 467 33.46 -0.54 -9.48
C PHE A 467 33.10 0.71 -10.31
N VAL A 468 32.63 1.77 -9.66
CA VAL A 468 32.29 3.03 -10.35
C VAL A 468 33.55 3.71 -10.91
N ASP A 469 34.66 3.68 -10.18
CA ASP A 469 35.94 4.17 -10.68
C ASP A 469 36.36 3.39 -11.93
N ALA A 470 36.20 2.07 -11.95
CA ALA A 470 36.48 1.26 -13.16
C ALA A 470 35.58 1.60 -14.34
N LEU A 471 34.29 1.89 -14.13
CA LEU A 471 33.39 2.34 -15.20
C LEU A 471 33.92 3.60 -15.89
N SER A 472 34.52 4.51 -15.10
CA SER A 472 35.11 5.75 -15.61
C SER A 472 36.45 5.56 -16.33
N GLU A 473 37.11 4.40 -16.21
CA GLU A 473 38.34 4.08 -16.94
C GLU A 473 38.09 3.90 -18.46
N CYS A 474 36.82 3.70 -18.88
CA CYS A 474 36.44 3.48 -20.26
C CYS A 474 36.27 4.78 -21.06
N GLN A 475 37.07 4.99 -22.12
CA GLN A 475 37.00 6.21 -22.94
C GLN A 475 35.64 6.44 -23.62
N SER A 476 34.88 5.38 -23.89
CA SER A 476 33.58 5.43 -24.55
C SER A 476 32.43 5.89 -23.64
N ASN A 477 32.59 5.73 -22.31
CA ASN A 477 31.54 5.88 -21.29
C ASN A 477 30.16 5.46 -21.82
N SER A 478 30.08 4.23 -22.33
CA SER A 478 28.95 3.70 -23.10
C SER A 478 27.71 3.40 -22.26
N LEU A 479 27.86 3.27 -20.94
CA LEU A 479 26.80 2.88 -20.03
C LEU A 479 25.64 3.89 -20.03
N GLU A 480 24.44 3.39 -20.31
CA GLU A 480 23.18 4.14 -20.34
C GLU A 480 22.26 3.76 -19.17
N ALA A 481 22.32 2.52 -18.68
CA ALA A 481 21.51 2.05 -17.56
C ALA A 481 22.31 1.18 -16.59
N LEU A 482 22.25 1.54 -15.31
CA LEU A 482 22.84 0.80 -14.20
C LEU A 482 21.77 0.54 -13.13
N ASP A 483 21.39 -0.72 -12.97
CA ASP A 483 20.46 -1.17 -11.93
C ASP A 483 21.17 -2.12 -10.96
N LEU A 484 21.34 -1.65 -9.72
CA LEU A 484 21.92 -2.39 -8.59
C LEU A 484 20.94 -2.44 -7.41
N ASN A 485 19.64 -2.24 -7.63
CA ASN A 485 18.63 -2.25 -6.57
C ASN A 485 18.63 -3.56 -5.77
N PHE A 486 18.20 -3.51 -4.51
CA PHE A 486 18.00 -4.71 -3.66
C PHE A 486 19.25 -5.60 -3.61
N ASN A 487 20.32 -5.05 -3.05
CA ASN A 487 21.60 -5.72 -2.80
C ASN A 487 22.14 -5.32 -1.42
N GLU A 488 23.36 -5.75 -1.09
CA GLU A 488 24.05 -5.46 0.16
C GLU A 488 25.25 -4.51 -0.04
N LEU A 489 25.22 -3.67 -1.09
CA LEU A 489 26.32 -2.77 -1.43
C LEU A 489 26.53 -1.73 -0.35
N SER A 490 27.79 -1.36 -0.14
CA SER A 490 28.23 -0.37 0.85
C SER A 490 29.20 0.64 0.22
N GLY A 491 29.76 1.53 1.02
CA GLY A 491 30.67 2.58 0.53
C GLY A 491 29.92 3.83 0.07
N ASN A 492 30.67 4.75 -0.54
CA ASN A 492 30.16 6.07 -0.94
C ASN A 492 30.06 6.17 -2.47
N LEU A 493 29.24 7.08 -2.97
CA LEU A 493 29.23 7.42 -4.40
C LEU A 493 30.45 8.30 -4.74
N PRO A 494 31.40 7.84 -5.57
CA PRO A 494 32.59 8.62 -5.88
C PRO A 494 32.32 9.72 -6.92
N ALA A 495 33.18 10.74 -6.92
CA ALA A 495 33.06 11.86 -7.84
C ALA A 495 33.25 11.47 -9.33
N THR A 496 33.93 10.35 -9.60
CA THR A 496 34.10 9.76 -10.94
C THR A 496 32.79 9.39 -11.61
N LEU A 497 31.72 9.19 -10.83
CA LEU A 497 30.37 8.93 -11.34
C LEU A 497 29.94 9.97 -12.38
N GLY A 498 30.27 11.26 -12.17
CA GLY A 498 29.94 12.36 -13.09
C GLY A 498 30.54 12.25 -14.50
N GLN A 499 31.49 11.34 -14.72
CA GLN A 499 32.08 11.10 -16.04
C GLN A 499 31.16 10.29 -16.97
N LEU A 500 30.18 9.56 -16.42
CA LEU A 500 29.27 8.69 -17.16
C LEU A 500 28.15 9.46 -17.85
N LYS A 501 28.49 10.42 -18.71
CA LYS A 501 27.55 11.41 -19.28
C LYS A 501 26.42 10.83 -20.15
N LYS A 502 26.52 9.56 -20.57
CA LYS A 502 25.48 8.84 -21.31
C LYS A 502 24.48 8.12 -20.40
N LEU A 503 24.75 8.04 -19.10
CA LEU A 503 23.90 7.38 -18.13
C LEU A 503 22.55 8.09 -18.04
N LYS A 504 21.48 7.34 -18.30
CA LYS A 504 20.08 7.75 -18.23
C LYS A 504 19.39 7.20 -16.99
N ILE A 505 19.74 5.99 -16.58
CA ILE A 505 19.12 5.30 -15.46
C ILE A 505 20.20 4.91 -14.45
N LEU A 506 20.08 5.43 -13.23
CA LEU A 506 20.89 5.05 -12.08
C LEU A 506 19.97 4.60 -10.94
N GLN A 507 19.97 3.31 -10.65
CA GLN A 507 19.10 2.73 -9.63
C GLN A 507 19.92 1.96 -8.59
N LEU A 508 19.83 2.42 -7.34
CA LEU A 508 20.65 1.97 -6.20
C LEU A 508 19.80 1.73 -4.94
N ARG A 509 18.48 1.54 -5.10
CA ARG A 509 17.52 1.40 -3.99
C ARG A 509 17.84 0.19 -3.12
N PHE A 510 17.49 0.24 -1.84
CA PHE A 510 17.62 -0.89 -0.92
C PHE A 510 19.03 -1.49 -0.92
N ASN A 511 19.99 -0.67 -0.51
CA ASN A 511 21.39 -1.05 -0.28
C ASN A 511 21.86 -0.50 1.08
N SER A 512 23.15 -0.59 1.38
CA SER A 512 23.80 -0.03 2.58
C SER A 512 24.79 1.11 2.25
N LEU A 513 24.55 1.87 1.18
CA LEU A 513 25.40 3.00 0.77
C LEU A 513 25.42 4.11 1.83
N THR A 514 26.56 4.75 2.00
CA THR A 514 26.82 5.80 2.99
C THR A 514 27.36 7.08 2.35
N GLY A 515 27.53 8.14 3.15
CA GLY A 515 28.10 9.41 2.68
C GLY A 515 27.09 10.30 1.98
N THR A 516 27.58 11.28 1.22
CA THR A 516 26.78 12.30 0.52
C THR A 516 26.66 12.01 -0.97
N ILE A 517 25.68 12.62 -1.64
CA ILE A 517 25.67 12.68 -3.12
C ILE A 517 26.82 13.60 -3.57
N PRO A 518 27.75 13.14 -4.44
CA PRO A 518 28.88 13.96 -4.90
C PRO A 518 28.40 15.11 -5.78
N GLU A 519 29.08 16.26 -5.71
CA GLU A 519 28.73 17.45 -6.53
C GLU A 519 28.78 17.18 -8.04
N SER A 520 29.63 16.24 -8.48
CA SER A 520 29.74 15.82 -9.88
C SER A 520 28.51 15.08 -10.40
N ILE A 521 27.51 14.78 -9.55
CA ILE A 521 26.22 14.27 -10.02
C ILE A 521 25.61 15.21 -11.08
N GLY A 522 25.82 16.53 -10.95
CA GLY A 522 25.32 17.52 -11.89
C GLY A 522 25.90 17.40 -13.30
N ASP A 523 27.01 16.69 -13.48
CA ASP A 523 27.64 16.46 -14.79
C ASP A 523 26.91 15.39 -15.63
N LEU A 524 26.00 14.62 -15.02
CA LEU A 524 25.22 13.56 -15.68
C LEU A 524 24.05 14.13 -16.50
N SER A 525 24.39 14.89 -17.54
CA SER A 525 23.42 15.62 -18.39
C SER A 525 22.33 14.77 -19.06
N SER A 526 22.53 13.45 -19.22
CA SER A 526 21.55 12.53 -19.81
C SER A 526 20.68 11.81 -18.78
N LEU A 527 20.89 12.03 -17.47
CA LEU A 527 20.21 11.26 -16.43
C LEU A 527 18.72 11.61 -16.39
N GLU A 528 17.88 10.58 -16.56
CA GLU A 528 16.41 10.65 -16.58
C GLU A 528 15.81 10.05 -15.31
N THR A 529 16.43 9.01 -14.74
CA THR A 529 15.97 8.34 -13.51
C THR A 529 17.12 8.20 -12.53
N PHE A 530 16.91 8.71 -11.32
CA PHE A 530 17.87 8.58 -10.22
C PHE A 530 17.18 8.10 -8.94
N TYR A 531 17.42 6.84 -8.58
CA TYR A 531 16.88 6.23 -7.37
C TYR A 531 17.96 5.81 -6.39
N LEU A 532 17.85 6.31 -5.17
CA LEU A 532 18.78 6.07 -4.06
C LEU A 532 18.05 5.68 -2.76
N THR A 533 16.76 5.39 -2.87
CA THR A 533 15.84 5.10 -1.75
C THR A 533 16.36 4.01 -0.82
N SER A 534 16.08 4.12 0.48
CA SER A 534 16.37 3.09 1.47
C SER A 534 17.86 2.70 1.50
N ASN A 535 18.70 3.69 1.81
CA ASN A 535 20.14 3.53 2.03
C ASN A 535 20.54 4.15 3.39
N LYS A 536 21.84 4.27 3.66
CA LYS A 536 22.40 4.91 4.86
C LYS A 536 23.11 6.22 4.51
N MET A 537 22.70 6.87 3.42
CA MET A 537 23.29 8.14 2.99
C MET A 537 22.94 9.24 4.01
N SER A 538 23.81 10.24 4.14
CA SER A 538 23.65 11.33 5.09
C SER A 538 24.33 12.62 4.61
N GLY A 539 24.20 13.68 5.40
CA GLY A 539 24.74 15.01 5.09
C GLY A 539 23.79 15.83 4.23
N ASN A 540 24.28 16.97 3.75
CA ASN A 540 23.48 17.92 2.97
C ASN A 540 23.28 17.44 1.53
N LEU A 541 22.08 17.68 1.00
CA LEU A 541 21.82 17.55 -0.44
C LEU A 541 22.62 18.62 -1.19
N THR A 542 23.32 18.21 -2.26
CA THR A 542 24.06 19.15 -3.11
C THR A 542 23.10 19.89 -4.05
N PRO A 543 23.23 21.22 -4.22
CA PRO A 543 22.43 21.98 -5.17
C PRO A 543 22.70 21.58 -6.63
N ASN A 544 23.80 20.86 -6.91
CA ASN A 544 24.14 20.39 -8.25
C ASN A 544 23.14 19.37 -8.81
N ILE A 545 22.28 18.77 -7.97
CA ILE A 545 21.13 17.98 -8.43
C ILE A 545 20.27 18.83 -9.38
N GLY A 546 20.11 20.12 -9.11
CA GLY A 546 19.37 21.06 -9.95
C GLY A 546 19.99 21.33 -11.32
N GLN A 547 21.12 20.71 -11.67
CA GLN A 547 21.74 20.77 -13.00
C GLN A 547 21.31 19.61 -13.91
N LEU A 548 20.62 18.60 -13.37
CA LEU A 548 20.14 17.41 -14.09
C LEU A 548 18.90 17.73 -14.95
N THR A 549 19.08 18.52 -16.01
CA THR A 549 17.96 19.03 -16.84
C THR A 549 17.13 17.95 -17.55
N SER A 550 17.68 16.74 -17.74
CA SER A 550 16.96 15.60 -18.33
C SER A 550 16.17 14.79 -17.29
N LEU A 551 16.29 15.08 -15.99
CA LEU A 551 15.75 14.27 -14.92
C LEU A 551 14.21 14.29 -14.94
N VAL A 552 13.63 13.09 -14.96
CA VAL A 552 12.19 12.85 -14.95
C VAL A 552 11.75 12.32 -13.59
N SER A 553 12.55 11.44 -12.98
CA SER A 553 12.21 10.82 -11.70
C SER A 553 13.39 10.83 -10.73
N LEU A 554 13.14 11.36 -9.53
CA LEU A 554 14.10 11.45 -8.44
C LEU A 554 13.49 10.89 -7.15
N ASP A 555 14.04 9.78 -6.68
CA ASP A 555 13.69 9.20 -5.38
C ASP A 555 14.94 9.02 -4.52
N ILE A 556 15.05 9.86 -3.50
CA ILE A 556 16.14 9.86 -2.52
C ILE A 556 15.60 9.62 -1.10
N SER A 557 14.36 9.13 -0.97
CA SER A 557 13.71 8.90 0.32
C SER A 557 14.39 7.80 1.15
N ASP A 558 13.99 7.65 2.41
CA ASP A 558 14.53 6.69 3.38
C ASP A 558 16.06 6.71 3.49
N ASN A 559 16.60 7.91 3.66
CA ASN A 559 18.00 8.19 3.96
C ASN A 559 18.11 9.23 5.09
N MET A 560 19.30 9.43 5.65
CA MET A 560 19.54 10.34 6.78
C MET A 560 19.98 11.74 6.32
N TRP A 561 19.30 12.30 5.31
CA TRP A 561 19.61 13.64 4.80
C TRP A 561 19.40 14.71 5.87
N GLU A 562 20.25 15.73 5.87
CA GLU A 562 20.14 16.89 6.76
C GLU A 562 20.33 18.20 6.00
N GLY A 563 20.08 19.32 6.67
CA GLY A 563 20.32 20.65 6.12
C GLY A 563 19.09 21.28 5.47
N ILE A 564 19.34 22.15 4.49
CA ILE A 564 18.33 23.06 3.94
C ILE A 564 18.17 22.82 2.42
N VAL A 565 16.94 22.49 2.01
CA VAL A 565 16.53 22.44 0.60
C VAL A 565 15.99 23.81 0.19
N THR A 566 16.64 24.40 -0.81
CA THR A 566 16.25 25.67 -1.46
C THR A 566 15.88 25.42 -2.91
N GLU A 567 15.34 26.45 -3.59
CA GLU A 567 14.97 26.41 -5.01
C GLU A 567 16.14 25.96 -5.91
N ALA A 568 17.39 26.25 -5.53
CA ALA A 568 18.57 25.86 -6.30
C ALA A 568 18.65 24.35 -6.58
N HIS A 569 18.09 23.52 -5.71
CA HIS A 569 18.07 22.06 -5.88
C HIS A 569 17.10 21.60 -6.97
N LEU A 570 16.09 22.41 -7.30
CA LEU A 570 14.97 22.04 -8.17
C LEU A 570 14.82 22.93 -9.40
N LEU A 571 15.46 24.11 -9.43
CA LEU A 571 15.16 25.20 -10.35
C LEU A 571 15.16 24.80 -11.84
N ASN A 572 16.15 24.01 -12.30
CA ASN A 572 16.29 23.64 -13.71
C ASN A 572 15.75 22.25 -14.07
N LEU A 573 15.05 21.59 -13.15
CA LEU A 573 14.52 20.23 -13.36
C LEU A 573 13.22 20.23 -14.17
N SER A 574 13.21 20.88 -15.33
CA SER A 574 12.00 21.15 -16.12
C SER A 574 11.21 19.92 -16.60
N ASN A 575 11.85 18.73 -16.63
CA ASN A 575 11.21 17.47 -17.03
C ASN A 575 10.73 16.62 -15.84
N LEU A 576 10.92 17.09 -14.60
CA LEU A 576 10.64 16.32 -13.40
C LEU A 576 9.15 16.04 -13.25
N GLN A 577 8.81 14.77 -13.09
CA GLN A 577 7.45 14.26 -12.90
C GLN A 577 7.30 13.55 -11.55
N GLU A 578 8.38 12.97 -11.02
CA GLU A 578 8.34 12.25 -9.76
C GLU A 578 9.42 12.78 -8.81
N PHE A 579 9.02 13.15 -7.61
CA PHE A 579 9.92 13.63 -6.58
C PHE A 579 9.59 13.01 -5.23
N SER A 580 10.54 12.29 -4.66
CA SER A 580 10.42 11.64 -3.36
C SER A 580 11.65 11.90 -2.48
N VAL A 581 11.40 12.42 -1.28
CA VAL A 581 12.44 12.73 -0.28
C VAL A 581 11.87 12.63 1.13
N GLY A 582 12.74 12.35 2.10
CA GLY A 582 12.37 12.24 3.50
C GLY A 582 12.51 10.83 4.05
N MET A 583 11.90 10.54 5.20
CA MET A 583 11.96 9.22 5.84
C MET A 583 10.57 8.74 6.26
N THR A 584 10.18 7.55 5.84
CA THR A 584 8.84 7.00 6.12
C THR A 584 8.56 6.81 7.63
N LEU A 585 9.59 6.50 8.42
CA LEU A 585 9.48 6.25 9.88
C LEU A 585 10.39 7.19 10.70
N GLY A 586 10.77 8.32 10.12
CA GLY A 586 11.68 9.28 10.76
C GLY A 586 11.00 10.05 11.88
N LYS A 587 11.45 9.87 13.13
CA LYS A 587 11.00 10.67 14.29
C LYS A 587 11.74 11.99 14.45
N ASN A 588 12.96 12.09 13.88
CA ASN A 588 13.79 13.28 13.96
C ASN A 588 13.75 14.01 12.62
N ILE A 589 13.23 15.24 12.62
CA ILE A 589 13.19 16.08 11.43
C ILE A 589 14.55 16.75 11.26
N THR A 590 15.28 16.39 10.21
CA THR A 590 16.65 16.88 9.93
C THR A 590 16.76 17.70 8.65
N LEU A 591 15.81 17.55 7.71
CA LEU A 591 15.78 18.24 6.44
C LEU A 591 14.72 19.35 6.46
N THR A 592 15.12 20.58 6.15
CA THR A 592 14.23 21.76 6.16
C THR A 592 14.09 22.35 4.76
N PHE A 593 12.87 22.66 4.34
CA PHE A 593 12.61 23.37 3.10
C PHE A 593 12.55 24.88 3.37
N ASN A 594 13.37 25.64 2.65
CA ASN A 594 13.36 27.09 2.65
C ASN A 594 13.13 27.56 1.21
N ILE A 595 11.87 27.54 0.80
CA ILE A 595 11.41 27.89 -0.54
C ILE A 595 10.52 29.13 -0.44
N SER A 596 10.80 30.13 -1.27
CA SER A 596 10.04 31.36 -1.37
C SER A 596 8.59 31.10 -1.79
N ARG A 597 7.64 31.78 -1.14
CA ARG A 597 6.20 31.72 -1.47
C ARG A 597 5.89 32.10 -2.92
N ASN A 598 6.74 32.92 -3.54
CA ASN A 598 6.57 33.42 -4.91
C ASN A 598 7.25 32.54 -5.95
N TRP A 599 7.88 31.43 -5.54
CA TRP A 599 8.52 30.52 -6.46
C TRP A 599 7.48 29.63 -7.15
N THR A 600 7.55 29.58 -8.48
CA THR A 600 6.79 28.65 -9.31
C THR A 600 7.76 27.67 -9.94
N PRO A 601 7.60 26.36 -9.71
CA PRO A 601 8.46 25.33 -10.32
C PRO A 601 8.27 25.30 -11.84
N SER A 602 9.35 24.97 -12.56
CA SER A 602 9.35 24.86 -14.04
C SER A 602 8.76 23.54 -14.56
N PHE A 603 8.36 22.66 -13.64
CA PHE A 603 7.93 21.29 -13.91
C PHE A 603 6.53 21.00 -13.33
N LYS A 604 5.94 19.90 -13.78
CA LYS A 604 4.63 19.40 -13.34
C LYS A 604 4.78 17.98 -12.83
N LEU A 605 4.57 17.81 -11.53
CA LEU A 605 4.68 16.52 -10.87
C LEU A 605 3.40 15.71 -11.07
N THR A 606 3.59 14.41 -11.24
CA THR A 606 2.57 13.36 -11.16
C THR A 606 2.63 12.65 -9.81
N PHE A 607 3.84 12.53 -9.23
CA PHE A 607 4.09 11.93 -7.91
C PHE A 607 4.92 12.88 -7.05
N LEU A 608 4.40 13.24 -5.87
CA LEU A 608 5.11 14.02 -4.87
C LEU A 608 5.06 13.34 -3.51
N THR A 609 6.23 13.09 -2.94
CA THR A 609 6.40 12.55 -1.59
C THR A 609 7.44 13.37 -0.82
N ILE A 610 7.01 14.02 0.26
CA ILE A 610 7.88 14.73 1.22
C ILE A 610 7.51 14.28 2.64
N GLN A 611 8.25 13.33 3.21
CA GLN A 611 7.87 12.71 4.50
C GLN A 611 8.87 13.04 5.61
N SER A 612 8.40 13.30 6.82
CA SER A 612 9.26 13.60 7.99
C SER A 612 10.31 14.69 7.73
N CYS A 613 9.91 15.74 7.00
CA CYS A 613 10.72 16.92 6.69
C CYS A 613 10.09 18.18 7.31
N GLN A 614 10.86 19.25 7.54
CA GLN A 614 10.30 20.54 7.93
C GLN A 614 9.93 21.32 6.65
N LEU A 615 8.73 21.08 6.11
CA LEU A 615 8.17 21.81 4.97
C LEU A 615 7.40 23.06 5.42
N GLY A 616 6.73 22.99 6.57
CA GLY A 616 5.98 24.10 7.15
C GLY A 616 6.85 25.12 7.91
N PRO A 617 6.23 26.10 8.60
CA PRO A 617 4.88 26.02 9.15
C PRO A 617 3.74 26.33 8.17
N GLU A 618 4.03 26.98 7.04
CA GLU A 618 3.04 27.45 6.06
C GLU A 618 2.65 26.36 5.07
N PHE A 619 1.46 26.46 4.48
CA PHE A 619 1.08 25.56 3.39
C PHE A 619 1.93 25.86 2.14
N PRO A 620 2.54 24.86 1.49
CA PRO A 620 3.48 25.07 0.38
C PRO A 620 2.80 25.70 -0.84
N HIS A 621 3.01 27.00 -1.03
CA HIS A 621 2.32 27.80 -2.05
C HIS A 621 2.67 27.39 -3.49
N TRP A 622 3.85 26.81 -3.70
CA TRP A 622 4.28 26.31 -5.01
C TRP A 622 3.45 25.12 -5.52
N LEU A 623 2.66 24.45 -4.66
CA LEU A 623 1.69 23.43 -5.07
C LEU A 623 0.53 24.00 -5.90
N LYS A 624 0.28 25.32 -5.85
CA LYS A 624 -0.78 25.99 -6.60
C LYS A 624 -0.67 25.76 -8.11
N ASP A 625 0.55 25.51 -8.59
CA ASP A 625 0.82 25.23 -9.99
C ASP A 625 0.98 23.72 -10.28
N GLN A 626 0.62 22.80 -9.37
CA GLN A 626 0.79 21.35 -9.53
C GLN A 626 -0.54 20.62 -9.82
N ASN A 627 -1.05 20.77 -11.04
CA ASN A 627 -2.37 20.26 -11.46
C ASN A 627 -2.34 18.91 -12.22
N GLU A 628 -1.19 18.24 -12.28
CA GLU A 628 -1.04 16.91 -12.91
C GLU A 628 -0.80 15.80 -11.87
N LEU A 629 -0.93 16.11 -10.57
CA LEU A 629 -0.71 15.19 -9.46
C LEU A 629 -1.72 14.04 -9.47
N THR A 630 -1.19 12.84 -9.27
CA THR A 630 -1.94 11.59 -9.04
C THR A 630 -1.63 11.01 -7.65
N SER A 631 -0.46 11.31 -7.09
CA SER A 631 -0.12 10.97 -5.70
C SER A 631 0.48 12.19 -5.01
N LEU A 632 -0.06 12.55 -3.85
CA LEU A 632 0.38 13.68 -3.05
C LEU A 632 0.55 13.26 -1.59
N ILE A 633 1.80 13.24 -1.13
CA ILE A 633 2.17 12.83 0.22
C ILE A 633 3.06 13.90 0.85
N PHE A 634 2.60 14.49 1.95
CA PHE A 634 3.43 15.32 2.83
C PHE A 634 3.15 15.10 4.31
N ASN A 635 3.30 13.86 4.76
CA ASN A 635 3.11 13.53 6.17
C ASN A 635 4.29 13.94 7.06
N THR A 636 4.02 14.23 8.34
CA THR A 636 5.05 14.68 9.31
C THR A 636 5.87 15.86 8.75
N ALA A 637 5.21 16.77 8.01
CA ALA A 637 5.85 17.83 7.24
C ALA A 637 6.00 19.15 8.03
N GLY A 638 5.56 19.15 9.30
CA GLY A 638 5.61 20.33 10.18
C GLY A 638 4.72 21.49 9.72
N ILE A 639 3.69 21.22 8.92
CA ILE A 639 2.74 22.24 8.44
C ILE A 639 1.70 22.51 9.52
N SER A 640 1.46 23.79 9.81
CA SER A 640 0.53 24.24 10.86
C SER A 640 -0.50 25.26 10.37
N ASP A 641 -0.53 25.51 9.06
CA ASP A 641 -1.42 26.45 8.39
C ASP A 641 -2.81 25.83 8.13
N ALA A 642 -3.76 26.67 7.73
CA ALA A 642 -5.02 26.17 7.17
C ALA A 642 -4.80 25.66 5.73
N VAL A 643 -5.57 24.64 5.32
CA VAL A 643 -5.62 24.22 3.91
C VAL A 643 -6.23 25.37 3.09
N PRO A 644 -5.52 25.95 2.10
CA PRO A 644 -6.01 27.10 1.37
C PRO A 644 -7.13 26.76 0.37
N ASP A 645 -8.09 27.67 0.16
CA ASP A 645 -9.22 27.46 -0.77
C ASP A 645 -8.77 27.09 -2.20
N TRP A 646 -7.69 27.71 -2.69
CA TRP A 646 -7.17 27.43 -4.04
C TRP A 646 -6.69 25.98 -4.21
N PHE A 647 -6.39 25.27 -3.12
CA PHE A 647 -5.92 23.89 -3.20
C PHE A 647 -7.04 22.96 -3.68
N GLU A 648 -8.27 23.23 -3.26
CA GLU A 648 -9.46 22.51 -3.69
C GLU A 648 -9.79 22.76 -5.17
N ASP A 649 -9.45 23.96 -5.69
CA ASP A 649 -9.66 24.37 -7.09
C ASP A 649 -8.74 23.66 -8.10
N LEU A 650 -7.78 22.84 -7.64
CA LEU A 650 -6.88 22.09 -8.52
C LEU A 650 -7.59 20.94 -9.28
N ASP A 651 -8.79 20.52 -8.85
CA ASP A 651 -9.59 19.42 -9.45
C ASP A 651 -8.79 18.14 -9.72
N LEU A 652 -7.93 17.77 -8.75
CA LEU A 652 -7.04 16.63 -8.85
C LEU A 652 -7.81 15.31 -8.89
N LYS A 653 -7.22 14.34 -9.60
CA LYS A 653 -7.67 12.95 -9.62
C LYS A 653 -6.59 12.04 -9.02
N LEU A 654 -6.74 11.69 -7.76
CA LEU A 654 -5.69 11.08 -6.94
C LEU A 654 -5.87 9.56 -6.77
N ASP A 655 -4.74 8.86 -6.77
CA ASP A 655 -4.58 7.50 -6.23
C ASP A 655 -4.25 7.57 -4.72
N ASN A 656 -3.49 8.57 -4.29
CA ASN A 656 -3.10 8.70 -2.88
C ASN A 656 -3.06 10.15 -2.43
N LEU A 657 -3.70 10.43 -1.30
CA LEU A 657 -3.62 11.70 -0.58
C LEU A 657 -3.22 11.42 0.87
N ASP A 658 -2.00 11.79 1.23
CA ASP A 658 -1.51 11.64 2.60
C ASP A 658 -0.98 12.98 3.12
N MET A 659 -1.74 13.59 4.03
CA MET A 659 -1.41 14.85 4.71
C MET A 659 -1.32 14.65 6.22
N ALA A 660 -1.11 13.40 6.66
CA ALA A 660 -1.19 13.01 8.06
C ALA A 660 -0.06 13.56 8.93
N TYR A 661 -0.26 13.55 10.25
CA TYR A 661 0.74 13.95 11.25
C TYR A 661 1.26 15.38 11.05
N ASN A 662 0.36 16.29 10.71
CA ASN A 662 0.62 17.72 10.65
C ASN A 662 -0.24 18.45 11.68
N ASN A 663 -0.36 19.76 11.55
CA ASN A 663 -1.19 20.60 12.39
C ASN A 663 -2.13 21.44 11.50
N LEU A 664 -2.61 20.84 10.41
CA LEU A 664 -3.47 21.47 9.41
C LEU A 664 -4.86 21.74 9.98
N SER A 665 -5.48 22.83 9.52
CA SER A 665 -6.84 23.23 9.89
C SER A 665 -7.62 23.75 8.69
N GLY A 666 -8.86 24.24 8.90
CA GLY A 666 -9.72 24.74 7.83
C GLY A 666 -10.55 23.64 7.16
N ASN A 667 -10.93 23.86 5.91
CA ASN A 667 -11.72 22.89 5.15
C ASN A 667 -10.84 21.76 4.61
N VAL A 668 -11.44 20.57 4.48
CA VAL A 668 -10.83 19.46 3.76
C VAL A 668 -11.09 19.59 2.24
N PRO A 669 -10.19 19.09 1.38
CA PRO A 669 -10.40 19.14 -0.07
C PRO A 669 -11.41 18.07 -0.52
N ASP A 670 -12.71 18.35 -0.39
CA ASP A 670 -13.80 17.39 -0.66
C ASP A 670 -14.16 17.24 -2.15
N LYS A 671 -13.80 18.23 -2.99
CA LYS A 671 -13.97 18.17 -4.45
C LYS A 671 -12.98 17.26 -5.19
N PHE A 672 -11.92 16.79 -4.53
CA PHE A 672 -10.97 15.89 -5.18
C PHE A 672 -11.64 14.59 -5.63
N ARG A 673 -11.23 14.13 -6.80
CA ARG A 673 -11.69 12.87 -7.37
C ARG A 673 -10.67 11.79 -7.10
N PHE A 674 -11.12 10.55 -6.98
CA PHE A 674 -10.24 9.43 -6.66
C PHE A 674 -10.33 8.34 -7.72
N ASN A 675 -9.19 7.72 -8.03
CA ASN A 675 -9.12 6.51 -8.86
C ASN A 675 -9.49 5.28 -8.02
N PHE A 676 -9.77 4.15 -8.69
CA PHE A 676 -10.06 2.88 -8.02
C PHE A 676 -8.86 2.44 -7.17
N LEU A 677 -9.10 1.97 -5.94
CA LEU A 677 -8.09 1.64 -4.91
C LEU A 677 -7.40 2.86 -4.28
N ALA A 678 -8.06 4.02 -4.26
CA ALA A 678 -7.44 5.21 -3.69
C ALA A 678 -7.35 5.17 -2.16
N ASN A 679 -6.27 5.74 -1.64
CA ASN A 679 -6.02 5.89 -0.21
C ASN A 679 -6.03 7.38 0.19
N VAL A 680 -6.70 7.69 1.29
CA VAL A 680 -6.79 9.02 1.87
C VAL A 680 -6.43 8.94 3.35
N ASP A 681 -5.34 9.61 3.74
CA ASP A 681 -4.91 9.75 5.12
C ASP A 681 -4.77 11.23 5.51
N LEU A 682 -5.68 11.70 6.36
CA LEU A 682 -5.68 13.03 6.96
C LEU A 682 -5.48 12.97 8.47
N SER A 683 -5.02 11.84 8.98
CA SER A 683 -4.89 11.54 10.41
C SER A 683 -3.99 12.52 11.15
N SER A 684 -4.22 12.72 12.45
CA SER A 684 -3.37 13.55 13.33
C SER A 684 -3.21 14.97 12.78
N ASN A 685 -4.31 15.71 12.73
CA ASN A 685 -4.40 17.11 12.29
C ASN A 685 -5.39 17.88 13.19
N ARG A 686 -5.83 19.08 12.78
CA ARG A 686 -6.81 19.92 13.50
C ARG A 686 -8.03 20.27 12.64
N PHE A 687 -8.50 19.35 11.81
CA PHE A 687 -9.73 19.57 11.02
C PHE A 687 -10.95 19.60 11.93
N GLU A 688 -11.63 20.76 11.99
CA GLU A 688 -12.80 21.02 12.84
C GLU A 688 -14.06 21.23 11.96
N VAL A 689 -14.45 20.18 11.23
CA VAL A 689 -15.57 20.19 10.28
C VAL A 689 -16.37 18.87 10.38
N PRO A 690 -17.55 18.76 9.77
CA PRO A 690 -18.21 17.45 9.61
C PRO A 690 -17.41 16.48 8.74
N LEU A 691 -17.75 15.19 8.82
CA LEU A 691 -17.10 14.18 7.97
C LEU A 691 -17.34 14.47 6.48
N PRO A 692 -16.31 14.38 5.63
CA PRO A 692 -16.46 14.69 4.21
C PRO A 692 -17.05 13.51 3.44
N LEU A 693 -17.78 13.81 2.36
CA LEU A 693 -18.37 12.82 1.47
C LEU A 693 -17.69 12.87 0.10
N TRP A 694 -16.51 12.26 0.00
CA TRP A 694 -15.74 12.17 -1.24
C TRP A 694 -16.35 11.20 -2.27
N SER A 695 -15.87 11.27 -3.51
CA SER A 695 -16.27 10.39 -4.63
C SER A 695 -16.00 8.89 -4.41
N SER A 696 -16.71 8.04 -5.18
CA SER A 696 -16.97 6.62 -4.95
C SER A 696 -15.82 5.60 -5.14
N ASN A 697 -14.54 5.99 -5.08
CA ASN A 697 -13.43 5.10 -5.42
C ASN A 697 -12.37 4.92 -4.32
N ILE A 698 -12.55 5.59 -3.18
CA ILE A 698 -11.68 5.42 -2.01
C ILE A 698 -11.89 4.02 -1.44
N THR A 699 -10.79 3.33 -1.18
CA THR A 699 -10.77 2.04 -0.47
C THR A 699 -10.30 2.18 0.97
N SER A 700 -9.40 3.12 1.24
CA SER A 700 -8.86 3.32 2.58
C SER A 700 -9.00 4.79 2.99
N LEU A 701 -9.69 5.03 4.11
CA LEU A 701 -9.97 6.36 4.64
C LEU A 701 -9.57 6.45 6.11
N TYR A 702 -8.51 7.21 6.38
CA TYR A 702 -7.96 7.44 7.72
C TYR A 702 -8.09 8.92 8.11
N LEU A 703 -8.93 9.20 9.10
CA LEU A 703 -9.24 10.54 9.62
C LEU A 703 -9.00 10.64 11.13
N ARG A 704 -8.30 9.67 11.72
CA ARG A 704 -8.11 9.57 13.16
C ARG A 704 -7.39 10.78 13.76
N ASP A 705 -7.55 11.00 15.06
CA ASP A 705 -6.87 12.06 15.82
C ASP A 705 -7.09 13.46 15.18
N ASN A 706 -8.35 13.87 15.06
CA ASN A 706 -8.76 15.17 14.53
C ASN A 706 -9.88 15.77 15.42
N LEU A 707 -10.55 16.82 14.93
CA LEU A 707 -11.68 17.47 15.60
C LEU A 707 -12.99 17.33 14.81
N PHE A 708 -13.12 16.32 13.94
CA PHE A 708 -14.33 16.12 13.14
C PHE A 708 -15.55 15.95 14.05
N SER A 709 -16.67 16.58 13.72
CA SER A 709 -17.85 16.64 14.60
C SER A 709 -19.17 16.40 13.87
N GLY A 710 -20.25 16.26 14.62
CA GLY A 710 -21.58 15.92 14.08
C GLY A 710 -21.76 14.42 13.82
N PRO A 711 -22.89 14.02 13.23
CA PRO A 711 -23.20 12.62 13.02
C PRO A 711 -22.41 12.04 11.84
N ILE A 712 -22.16 10.72 11.90
CA ILE A 712 -21.72 9.97 10.71
C ILE A 712 -22.83 10.10 9.64
N PRO A 713 -22.51 10.55 8.41
CA PRO A 713 -23.51 10.76 7.38
C PRO A 713 -24.33 9.51 7.09
N VAL A 714 -25.65 9.66 7.01
CA VAL A 714 -26.58 8.54 6.80
C VAL A 714 -26.44 7.85 5.44
N ASN A 715 -25.84 8.53 4.47
CA ASN A 715 -25.58 8.07 3.11
C ASN A 715 -24.09 7.74 2.87
N ILE A 716 -23.29 7.54 3.92
CA ILE A 716 -21.85 7.24 3.79
C ILE A 716 -21.58 6.00 2.91
N CYS A 717 -22.43 4.99 2.99
CA CYS A 717 -22.39 3.78 2.17
C CYS A 717 -22.64 4.02 0.68
N GLU A 718 -23.43 5.04 0.33
CA GLU A 718 -23.68 5.43 -1.06
C GLU A 718 -22.52 6.28 -1.61
N ALA A 719 -21.95 7.13 -0.76
CA ALA A 719 -20.81 7.97 -1.11
C ALA A 719 -19.52 7.15 -1.27
N LEU A 720 -19.29 6.18 -0.39
CA LEU A 720 -18.03 5.43 -0.26
C LEU A 720 -18.27 3.90 -0.31
N PRO A 721 -18.86 3.35 -1.40
CA PRO A 721 -19.29 1.95 -1.46
C PRO A 721 -18.13 0.95 -1.54
N ASN A 722 -16.93 1.40 -1.92
CA ASN A 722 -15.76 0.55 -2.15
C ASN A 722 -14.80 0.52 -0.95
N LEU A 723 -15.13 1.11 0.19
CA LEU A 723 -14.25 1.12 1.36
C LEU A 723 -13.97 -0.30 1.87
N THR A 724 -12.68 -0.56 2.08
CA THR A 724 -12.12 -1.68 2.81
C THR A 724 -11.73 -1.25 4.23
N ASP A 725 -11.18 -0.05 4.39
CA ASP A 725 -10.66 0.42 5.66
C ASP A 725 -11.23 1.80 6.01
N LEU A 726 -11.90 1.88 7.16
CA LEU A 726 -12.42 3.13 7.70
C LEU A 726 -11.91 3.32 9.14
N ASP A 727 -11.09 4.34 9.33
CA ASP A 727 -10.65 4.80 10.65
C ASP A 727 -11.04 6.27 10.86
N ILE A 728 -12.07 6.48 11.68
CA ILE A 728 -12.54 7.81 12.09
C ILE A 728 -12.46 7.97 13.61
N SER A 729 -11.53 7.23 14.22
CA SER A 729 -11.33 7.20 15.67
C SER A 729 -10.80 8.55 16.21
N HIS A 730 -10.87 8.76 17.52
CA HIS A 730 -10.29 9.94 18.20
C HIS A 730 -10.77 11.27 17.57
N ASN A 731 -12.09 11.46 17.53
CA ASN A 731 -12.77 12.63 16.98
C ASN A 731 -13.95 13.05 17.90
N ASN A 732 -14.75 14.04 17.48
CA ASN A 732 -15.92 14.54 18.19
C ASN A 732 -17.26 14.09 17.55
N LEU A 733 -17.28 12.93 16.88
CA LEU A 733 -18.46 12.44 16.16
C LEU A 733 -19.57 12.03 17.14
N ASN A 734 -20.82 12.29 16.79
CA ASN A 734 -21.98 12.00 17.64
C ASN A 734 -23.09 11.29 16.85
N GLY A 735 -24.29 11.17 17.44
CA GLY A 735 -25.40 10.47 16.80
C GLY A 735 -25.22 8.95 16.78
N ALA A 736 -26.08 8.26 16.04
CA ALA A 736 -26.08 6.80 15.93
C ALA A 736 -25.25 6.32 14.74
N ILE A 737 -24.72 5.10 14.84
CA ILE A 737 -24.03 4.42 13.73
C ILE A 737 -25.05 4.10 12.63
N PRO A 738 -24.87 4.58 11.38
CA PRO A 738 -25.84 4.37 10.29
C PRO A 738 -26.02 2.89 9.92
N LEU A 739 -27.28 2.44 9.78
CA LEU A 739 -27.60 1.06 9.38
C LEU A 739 -27.06 0.69 8.00
N CYS A 740 -26.89 1.68 7.11
CA CYS A 740 -26.44 1.45 5.75
C CYS A 740 -24.96 1.06 5.67
N MET A 741 -24.17 1.24 6.74
CA MET A 741 -22.80 0.72 6.80
C MET A 741 -22.74 -0.81 6.62
N GLY A 742 -23.83 -1.52 6.91
CA GLY A 742 -23.95 -2.94 6.61
C GLY A 742 -23.94 -3.28 5.11
N ASP A 743 -24.15 -2.32 4.22
CA ASP A 743 -24.10 -2.53 2.77
C ASP A 743 -22.68 -2.33 2.18
N MET A 744 -21.72 -1.90 3.00
CA MET A 744 -20.30 -1.72 2.65
C MET A 744 -19.53 -3.05 2.72
N ASN A 745 -19.90 -3.99 1.86
CA ASN A 745 -19.50 -5.41 1.96
C ASN A 745 -18.00 -5.72 1.79
N GLN A 746 -17.18 -4.75 1.37
CA GLN A 746 -15.72 -4.88 1.26
C GLN A 746 -14.97 -4.52 2.55
N LEU A 747 -15.66 -4.00 3.57
CA LEU A 747 -15.02 -3.57 4.82
C LEU A 747 -14.26 -4.72 5.50
N THR A 748 -12.97 -4.49 5.72
CA THR A 748 -12.04 -5.29 6.50
C THR A 748 -11.73 -4.63 7.84
N THR A 749 -11.71 -3.31 7.90
CA THR A 749 -11.36 -2.54 9.10
C THR A 749 -12.42 -1.48 9.38
N LEU A 750 -12.98 -1.48 10.59
CA LEU A 750 -13.88 -0.45 11.07
C LEU A 750 -13.43 0.03 12.46
N ALA A 751 -12.83 1.22 12.51
CA ALA A 751 -12.39 1.88 13.74
C ALA A 751 -13.17 3.19 13.97
N LEU A 752 -13.96 3.20 15.04
CA LEU A 752 -14.85 4.28 15.46
C LEU A 752 -14.53 4.75 16.89
N ASP A 753 -13.45 4.26 17.48
CA ASP A 753 -13.17 4.42 18.91
C ASP A 753 -12.91 5.87 19.31
N ASN A 754 -13.14 6.17 20.59
CA ASN A 754 -12.88 7.49 21.19
C ASN A 754 -13.63 8.62 20.46
N ASN A 755 -14.96 8.52 20.47
CA ASN A 755 -15.91 9.48 19.91
C ASN A 755 -17.09 9.70 20.89
N GLN A 756 -18.15 10.36 20.46
CA GLN A 756 -19.37 10.62 21.24
C GLN A 756 -20.60 9.88 20.67
N LEU A 757 -20.40 8.74 20.02
CA LEU A 757 -21.47 7.96 19.37
C LEU A 757 -22.44 7.39 20.41
N ILE A 758 -23.74 7.42 20.10
CA ILE A 758 -24.85 6.99 20.96
C ILE A 758 -25.71 5.93 20.25
N GLY A 759 -26.73 5.43 20.94
CA GLY A 759 -27.66 4.44 20.39
C GLY A 759 -27.21 3.01 20.63
N GLN A 760 -27.76 2.06 19.87
CA GLN A 760 -27.39 0.65 19.93
C GLN A 760 -26.37 0.30 18.86
N ILE A 761 -25.57 -0.74 19.08
CA ILE A 761 -24.77 -1.35 18.01
C ILE A 761 -25.74 -1.91 16.96
N PRO A 762 -25.67 -1.47 15.69
CA PRO A 762 -26.55 -1.97 14.63
C PRO A 762 -26.49 -3.48 14.42
N ASP A 763 -27.59 -4.08 13.95
CA ASP A 763 -27.68 -5.52 13.70
C ASP A 763 -27.63 -5.86 12.19
N PHE A 764 -26.45 -5.68 11.57
CA PHE A 764 -26.23 -5.95 10.13
C PHE A 764 -24.97 -6.78 9.83
N TRP A 765 -24.25 -7.25 10.85
CA TRP A 765 -22.89 -7.80 10.73
C TRP A 765 -22.78 -9.02 9.81
N GLY A 766 -23.88 -9.76 9.62
CA GLY A 766 -23.95 -10.86 8.64
C GLY A 766 -23.69 -10.43 7.18
N LYS A 767 -23.72 -9.13 6.88
CA LYS A 767 -23.43 -8.58 5.55
C LYS A 767 -21.96 -8.18 5.33
N LEU A 768 -21.12 -8.20 6.37
CA LEU A 768 -19.72 -7.76 6.34
C LEU A 768 -18.76 -8.94 6.53
N PRO A 769 -18.72 -9.92 5.60
CA PRO A 769 -18.06 -11.20 5.85
C PRO A 769 -16.54 -11.09 6.01
N TYR A 770 -15.91 -10.04 5.48
CA TYR A 770 -14.44 -9.88 5.48
C TYR A 770 -13.92 -9.06 6.66
N LEU A 771 -14.79 -8.59 7.56
CA LEU A 771 -14.38 -7.75 8.67
C LEU A 771 -13.40 -8.49 9.58
N TYR A 772 -12.22 -7.89 9.71
CA TYR A 772 -11.07 -8.40 10.45
C TYR A 772 -10.87 -7.66 11.78
N LEU A 773 -11.09 -6.34 11.78
CA LEU A 773 -10.99 -5.47 12.95
C LEU A 773 -12.28 -4.68 13.13
N LEU A 774 -12.85 -4.76 14.33
CA LEU A 774 -13.95 -3.93 14.79
C LEU A 774 -13.59 -3.25 16.10
N ASP A 775 -13.44 -1.92 16.07
CA ASP A 775 -13.20 -1.09 17.25
C ASP A 775 -14.27 0.00 17.37
N MET A 776 -15.04 -0.04 18.46
CA MET A 776 -16.02 0.99 18.81
C MET A 776 -15.84 1.46 20.25
N SER A 777 -14.63 1.30 20.79
CA SER A 777 -14.34 1.56 22.20
C SER A 777 -14.48 3.04 22.54
N GLU A 778 -14.61 3.38 23.83
CA GLU A 778 -14.66 4.75 24.34
C GLU A 778 -15.73 5.61 23.63
N ASN A 779 -16.97 5.14 23.68
CA ASN A 779 -18.14 5.82 23.14
C ASN A 779 -19.29 5.80 24.17
N ARG A 780 -20.51 6.16 23.76
CA ARG A 780 -21.73 6.11 24.60
C ARG A 780 -22.76 5.13 24.04
N LEU A 781 -22.29 4.05 23.40
CA LEU A 781 -23.14 3.00 22.85
C LEU A 781 -23.83 2.23 23.97
N SER A 782 -25.03 1.73 23.72
CA SER A 782 -25.91 1.11 24.72
C SER A 782 -26.66 -0.10 24.15
N GLY A 783 -27.47 -0.77 24.98
CA GLY A 783 -28.20 -1.96 24.56
C GLY A 783 -27.33 -3.22 24.61
N GLN A 784 -27.72 -4.26 23.88
CA GLN A 784 -27.04 -5.56 23.87
C GLN A 784 -26.04 -5.67 22.72
N ILE A 785 -25.04 -6.54 22.88
CA ILE A 785 -24.15 -6.95 21.78
C ILE A 785 -24.99 -7.79 20.79
N PRO A 786 -25.11 -7.40 19.50
CA PRO A 786 -25.98 -8.09 18.55
C PRO A 786 -25.53 -9.52 18.26
N GLY A 787 -26.50 -10.44 18.13
CA GLY A 787 -26.21 -11.83 17.78
C GLY A 787 -25.57 -11.98 16.39
N SER A 788 -25.82 -11.08 15.45
CA SER A 788 -25.24 -11.16 14.10
C SER A 788 -23.73 -10.95 14.07
N LEU A 789 -23.09 -10.40 15.12
CA LEU A 789 -21.63 -10.34 15.21
C LEU A 789 -20.97 -11.72 15.12
N GLY A 790 -21.69 -12.78 15.51
CA GLY A 790 -21.26 -14.16 15.34
C GLY A 790 -21.19 -14.65 13.88
N SER A 791 -21.59 -13.83 12.90
CA SER A 791 -21.42 -14.13 11.47
C SER A 791 -20.05 -13.72 10.92
N LEU A 792 -19.25 -12.96 11.66
CA LEU A 792 -17.96 -12.42 11.22
C LEU A 792 -16.84 -13.46 11.34
N ALA A 793 -16.81 -14.42 10.41
CA ALA A 793 -15.88 -15.56 10.45
C ALA A 793 -14.38 -15.18 10.34
N TYR A 794 -14.06 -13.98 9.86
CA TYR A 794 -12.69 -13.47 9.72
C TYR A 794 -12.26 -12.52 10.84
N LEU A 795 -13.16 -12.21 11.78
CA LEU A 795 -12.91 -11.26 12.86
C LEU A 795 -11.78 -11.77 13.76
N ARG A 796 -10.80 -10.89 13.99
CA ARG A 796 -9.64 -11.15 14.85
C ARG A 796 -9.57 -10.21 16.05
N PHE A 797 -10.04 -8.98 15.88
CA PHE A 797 -9.99 -7.95 16.91
C PHE A 797 -11.40 -7.40 17.14
N LEU A 798 -11.93 -7.63 18.35
CA LEU A 798 -13.20 -7.07 18.78
C LEU A 798 -12.96 -6.20 20.01
N ARG A 799 -13.12 -4.88 19.85
CA ARG A 799 -12.97 -3.92 20.95
C ARG A 799 -14.22 -3.05 21.06
N LEU A 800 -14.87 -3.17 22.22
CA LEU A 800 -16.11 -2.45 22.55
C LEU A 800 -15.99 -1.81 23.95
N SER A 801 -14.78 -1.62 24.45
CA SER A 801 -14.56 -1.18 25.83
C SER A 801 -15.02 0.25 26.06
N GLY A 802 -15.30 0.63 27.31
CA GLY A 802 -15.67 2.01 27.65
C GLY A 802 -16.96 2.46 26.98
N ASN A 803 -18.02 1.65 27.10
CA ASN A 803 -19.36 1.95 26.58
C ASN A 803 -20.43 1.66 27.66
N ASN A 804 -21.70 1.78 27.29
CA ASN A 804 -22.86 1.50 28.14
C ASN A 804 -23.60 0.22 27.72
N LEU A 805 -22.87 -0.77 27.18
CA LEU A 805 -23.44 -2.05 26.71
C LEU A 805 -23.89 -2.91 27.89
N SER A 806 -24.95 -3.69 27.71
CA SER A 806 -25.62 -4.45 28.77
C SER A 806 -26.13 -5.80 28.27
N GLY A 807 -26.63 -6.63 29.19
CA GLY A 807 -27.11 -7.98 28.87
C GLY A 807 -25.98 -9.01 28.79
N GLU A 808 -26.33 -10.21 28.33
CA GLU A 808 -25.37 -11.33 28.22
C GLU A 808 -24.62 -11.31 26.89
N MET A 809 -23.45 -11.97 26.87
CA MET A 809 -22.69 -12.17 25.63
C MET A 809 -23.45 -13.12 24.69
N PRO A 810 -23.69 -12.75 23.42
CA PRO A 810 -24.44 -13.59 22.50
C PRO A 810 -23.67 -14.87 22.18
N SER A 811 -24.34 -16.03 22.31
CA SER A 811 -23.73 -17.35 22.08
C SER A 811 -23.21 -17.57 20.67
N SER A 812 -23.69 -16.77 19.70
CA SER A 812 -23.24 -16.81 18.30
C SER A 812 -21.78 -16.39 18.12
N LEU A 813 -21.20 -15.61 19.04
CA LEU A 813 -19.78 -15.20 18.98
C LEU A 813 -18.81 -16.39 19.00
N ARG A 814 -19.24 -17.57 19.47
CA ARG A 814 -18.47 -18.83 19.38
C ARG A 814 -18.08 -19.22 17.96
N ASN A 815 -18.77 -18.67 16.95
CA ASN A 815 -18.47 -18.92 15.55
C ASN A 815 -17.26 -18.11 15.04
N CYS A 816 -16.82 -17.08 15.75
CA CYS A 816 -15.68 -16.25 15.39
C CYS A 816 -14.36 -16.90 15.85
N THR A 817 -13.99 -18.03 15.23
CA THR A 817 -12.88 -18.89 15.71
C THR A 817 -11.48 -18.33 15.43
N ARG A 818 -11.36 -17.24 14.67
CA ARG A 818 -10.07 -16.58 14.33
C ARG A 818 -9.68 -15.45 15.29
N MET A 819 -10.40 -15.31 16.39
CA MET A 819 -10.19 -14.25 17.36
C MET A 819 -8.78 -14.27 17.95
N ILE A 820 -8.15 -13.09 18.00
CA ILE A 820 -6.85 -12.83 18.61
C ILE A 820 -7.03 -11.95 19.85
N SER A 821 -7.93 -10.96 19.80
CA SER A 821 -8.14 -10.02 20.90
C SER A 821 -9.62 -9.71 21.10
N ILE A 822 -10.05 -9.79 22.36
CA ILE A 822 -11.35 -9.34 22.83
C ILE A 822 -11.13 -8.36 23.98
N ASP A 823 -11.63 -7.13 23.81
CA ASP A 823 -11.73 -6.13 24.86
C ASP A 823 -13.18 -5.64 24.99
N LEU A 824 -13.84 -6.05 26.06
CA LEU A 824 -15.20 -5.65 26.43
C LEU A 824 -15.22 -4.89 27.76
N SER A 825 -14.07 -4.42 28.22
CA SER A 825 -13.93 -3.81 29.54
C SER A 825 -14.78 -2.54 29.70
N ASN A 826 -15.10 -2.16 30.94
CA ASN A 826 -15.83 -0.94 31.26
C ASN A 826 -17.19 -0.85 30.56
N ASN A 827 -18.06 -1.82 30.84
CA ASN A 827 -19.44 -1.91 30.33
C ASN A 827 -20.38 -2.39 31.46
N GLN A 828 -21.62 -2.73 31.12
CA GLN A 828 -22.62 -3.30 32.05
C GLN A 828 -23.02 -4.73 31.66
N LEU A 829 -22.12 -5.48 31.02
CA LEU A 829 -22.39 -6.86 30.58
C LEU A 829 -22.57 -7.78 31.79
N SER A 830 -23.48 -8.73 31.69
CA SER A 830 -23.86 -9.64 32.77
C SER A 830 -23.86 -11.10 32.34
N GLY A 831 -24.19 -12.01 33.26
CA GLY A 831 -24.23 -13.45 33.01
C GLY A 831 -22.94 -14.14 33.44
N LEU A 832 -22.69 -15.33 32.89
CA LEU A 832 -21.49 -16.11 33.16
C LEU A 832 -20.40 -15.78 32.13
N ILE A 833 -19.13 -15.92 32.52
CA ILE A 833 -18.03 -15.99 31.54
C ILE A 833 -18.25 -17.23 30.67
N PRO A 834 -18.39 -17.11 29.35
CA PRO A 834 -18.73 -18.27 28.53
C PRO A 834 -17.59 -19.27 28.39
N SER A 835 -17.87 -20.57 28.53
CA SER A 835 -16.87 -21.63 28.35
C SER A 835 -16.33 -21.72 26.93
N TRP A 836 -17.12 -21.25 25.94
CA TRP A 836 -16.77 -21.35 24.54
C TRP A 836 -15.56 -20.52 24.13
N PHE A 837 -15.11 -19.54 24.94
CA PHE A 837 -13.82 -18.87 24.73
C PHE A 837 -12.70 -19.90 24.55
N GLY A 838 -12.56 -20.78 25.53
CA GLY A 838 -11.55 -21.83 25.49
C GLY A 838 -11.85 -23.01 24.56
N GLU A 839 -13.12 -23.24 24.23
CA GLU A 839 -13.51 -24.34 23.34
C GLU A 839 -13.27 -24.00 21.86
N THR A 840 -13.50 -22.75 21.47
CA THR A 840 -13.57 -22.33 20.06
C THR A 840 -12.53 -21.28 19.66
N MET A 841 -12.03 -20.43 20.57
CA MET A 841 -11.12 -19.31 20.26
C MET A 841 -9.68 -19.59 20.71
N ARG A 842 -9.09 -20.69 20.22
CA ARG A 842 -7.75 -21.13 20.66
C ARG A 842 -6.60 -20.16 20.32
N SER A 843 -6.82 -19.24 19.38
CA SER A 843 -5.85 -18.23 18.95
C SER A 843 -5.87 -16.95 19.79
N LEU A 844 -6.70 -16.88 20.85
CA LEU A 844 -6.85 -15.69 21.66
C LEU A 844 -5.57 -15.40 22.45
N LEU A 845 -5.02 -14.20 22.26
CA LEU A 845 -3.86 -13.67 22.99
C LEU A 845 -4.29 -12.72 24.11
N ILE A 846 -5.41 -12.00 23.91
CA ILE A 846 -5.92 -10.98 24.82
C ILE A 846 -7.40 -11.23 25.11
N LEU A 847 -7.74 -11.37 26.39
CA LEU A 847 -9.12 -11.39 26.89
C LEU A 847 -9.26 -10.39 28.03
N SER A 848 -9.98 -9.29 27.79
CA SER A 848 -10.36 -8.33 28.83
C SER A 848 -11.88 -8.15 28.90
N VAL A 849 -12.44 -8.35 30.09
CA VAL A 849 -13.84 -8.07 30.43
C VAL A 849 -13.95 -7.28 31.75
N ARG A 850 -12.86 -6.59 32.11
CA ARG A 850 -12.75 -5.77 33.33
C ARG A 850 -13.96 -4.86 33.54
N ASN A 851 -14.34 -4.62 34.78
CA ASN A 851 -15.37 -3.62 35.13
C ASN A 851 -16.69 -3.86 34.37
N ASN A 852 -17.31 -5.00 34.69
CA ASN A 852 -18.60 -5.45 34.18
C ASN A 852 -19.40 -6.10 35.33
N ARG A 853 -20.48 -6.82 35.02
CA ARG A 853 -21.34 -7.53 35.98
C ARG A 853 -21.33 -9.05 35.76
N PHE A 854 -20.23 -9.60 35.27
CA PHE A 854 -20.09 -11.07 35.12
C PHE A 854 -20.08 -11.74 36.48
N SER A 855 -20.66 -12.93 36.56
CA SER A 855 -20.86 -13.68 37.80
C SER A 855 -20.58 -15.17 37.62
N GLY A 856 -20.65 -15.93 38.72
CA GLY A 856 -20.36 -17.37 38.72
C GLY A 856 -18.86 -17.68 38.65
N PRO A 857 -18.48 -18.96 38.45
CA PRO A 857 -17.09 -19.39 38.45
C PRO A 857 -16.35 -19.06 37.16
N ILE A 858 -15.03 -18.90 37.25
CA ILE A 858 -14.13 -18.89 36.07
C ILE A 858 -14.19 -20.27 35.41
N PRO A 859 -14.63 -20.41 34.14
CA PRO A 859 -14.75 -21.71 33.49
C PRO A 859 -13.39 -22.39 33.31
N LEU A 860 -13.31 -23.70 33.61
CA LEU A 860 -12.10 -24.51 33.38
C LEU A 860 -11.60 -24.46 31.93
N LYS A 861 -12.50 -24.22 30.98
CA LYS A 861 -12.15 -24.11 29.57
C LYS A 861 -11.26 -22.91 29.26
N VAL A 862 -11.27 -21.83 30.05
CA VAL A 862 -10.34 -20.69 29.88
C VAL A 862 -8.88 -21.15 29.87
N CYS A 863 -8.55 -22.19 30.65
CA CYS A 863 -7.21 -22.81 30.66
C CYS A 863 -6.81 -23.48 29.33
N SER A 864 -7.72 -23.62 28.36
CA SER A 864 -7.44 -24.16 27.02
C SER A 864 -6.89 -23.10 26.06
N LEU A 865 -6.83 -21.83 26.48
CA LEU A 865 -6.28 -20.72 25.73
C LEU A 865 -4.75 -20.70 25.83
N SER A 866 -4.10 -21.65 25.17
CA SER A 866 -2.64 -21.84 25.30
C SER A 866 -1.82 -20.65 24.82
N GLY A 867 -2.34 -19.83 23.90
CA GLY A 867 -1.68 -18.61 23.40
C GLY A 867 -1.96 -17.35 24.22
N LEU A 868 -2.68 -17.43 25.35
CA LEU A 868 -3.07 -16.24 26.11
C LEU A 868 -1.88 -15.60 26.82
N HIS A 869 -1.81 -14.27 26.79
CA HIS A 869 -0.81 -13.45 27.48
C HIS A 869 -1.45 -12.34 28.34
N ILE A 870 -2.71 -11.99 28.06
CA ILE A 870 -3.44 -11.00 28.85
C ILE A 870 -4.80 -11.58 29.21
N LEU A 871 -5.02 -11.79 30.50
CA LEU A 871 -6.29 -12.20 31.08
C LEU A 871 -6.71 -11.17 32.13
N ASP A 872 -7.69 -10.35 31.80
CA ASP A 872 -8.21 -9.33 32.70
C ASP A 872 -9.71 -9.55 32.93
N LEU A 873 -10.03 -10.16 34.07
CA LEU A 873 -11.40 -10.41 34.53
C LEU A 873 -11.75 -9.57 35.77
N SER A 874 -10.95 -8.54 36.05
CA SER A 874 -11.05 -7.73 37.27
C SER A 874 -12.35 -6.94 37.37
N GLU A 875 -12.69 -6.46 38.56
CA GLU A 875 -13.86 -5.61 38.80
C GLU A 875 -15.16 -6.22 38.27
N ASN A 876 -15.44 -7.46 38.68
CA ASN A 876 -16.66 -8.20 38.33
C ASN A 876 -17.25 -8.84 39.61
N ASN A 877 -18.26 -9.69 39.45
CA ASN A 877 -18.90 -10.42 40.53
C ASN A 877 -18.63 -11.94 40.44
N LEU A 878 -17.44 -12.32 39.96
CA LEU A 878 -17.01 -13.71 39.81
C LEU A 878 -16.84 -14.37 41.19
N SER A 879 -17.11 -15.67 41.27
CA SER A 879 -17.14 -16.44 42.52
C SER A 879 -16.48 -17.81 42.36
N GLY A 880 -16.44 -18.62 43.43
CA GLY A 880 -15.75 -19.91 43.39
C GLY A 880 -14.23 -19.77 43.40
N SER A 881 -13.52 -20.85 43.09
CA SER A 881 -12.05 -20.90 43.16
C SER A 881 -11.36 -20.57 41.83
N ILE A 882 -10.13 -20.05 41.92
CA ILE A 882 -9.24 -19.93 40.77
C ILE A 882 -8.89 -21.35 40.28
N PRO A 883 -9.13 -21.72 39.01
CA PRO A 883 -8.82 -23.05 38.51
C PRO A 883 -7.33 -23.39 38.61
N SER A 884 -6.99 -24.56 39.14
CA SER A 884 -5.59 -25.04 39.18
C SER A 884 -4.98 -25.19 37.78
N CYS A 885 -5.81 -25.41 36.74
CA CYS A 885 -5.36 -25.46 35.37
C CYS A 885 -4.83 -24.14 34.80
N VAL A 886 -4.91 -23.01 35.52
CA VAL A 886 -4.32 -21.73 35.09
C VAL A 886 -2.82 -21.86 34.81
N GLY A 887 -2.14 -22.77 35.50
CA GLY A 887 -0.75 -23.13 35.20
C GLY A 887 -0.52 -23.75 33.81
N ASN A 888 -1.56 -24.10 33.05
CA ASN A 888 -1.45 -24.65 31.69
C ASN A 888 -1.42 -23.58 30.58
N LEU A 889 -1.49 -22.29 30.93
CA LEU A 889 -1.47 -21.20 29.95
C LEU A 889 -0.03 -20.98 29.45
N GLU A 890 0.32 -21.67 28.37
CA GLU A 890 1.68 -21.72 27.81
C GLU A 890 2.23 -20.35 27.35
N GLY A 891 1.37 -19.42 26.91
CA GLY A 891 1.77 -18.05 26.53
C GLY A 891 2.49 -17.30 27.67
N PHE A 892 2.14 -17.58 28.93
CA PHE A 892 2.82 -17.01 30.10
C PHE A 892 4.11 -17.76 30.51
N LYS A 893 4.60 -18.72 29.71
CA LYS A 893 5.83 -19.48 29.96
C LYS A 893 6.91 -19.26 28.90
N ALA A 894 6.54 -18.76 27.73
CA ALA A 894 7.43 -18.59 26.59
C ALA A 894 7.58 -17.11 26.18
N GLU A 895 8.67 -16.81 25.46
CA GLU A 895 8.82 -15.52 24.78
C GLU A 895 8.07 -15.53 23.46
N LEU A 896 7.52 -14.38 23.09
CA LEU A 896 6.85 -14.21 21.80
C LEU A 896 7.83 -14.33 20.65
N THR A 897 7.42 -15.05 19.62
CA THR A 897 8.05 -15.00 18.31
C THR A 897 7.72 -13.67 17.61
N SER A 898 8.52 -13.26 16.63
CA SER A 898 8.24 -12.06 15.81
C SER A 898 6.86 -12.12 15.13
N ALA A 899 6.39 -13.33 14.79
CA ALA A 899 5.08 -13.56 14.21
C ALA A 899 3.94 -13.30 15.22
N GLU A 900 4.09 -13.73 16.47
CA GLU A 900 3.09 -13.47 17.52
C GLU A 900 3.10 -12.01 17.97
N ALA A 901 4.29 -11.39 18.08
CA ALA A 901 4.40 -9.96 18.39
C ALA A 901 3.65 -9.09 17.36
N SER A 902 3.69 -9.47 16.07
CA SER A 902 2.94 -8.77 15.02
C SER A 902 1.41 -8.88 15.12
N GLN A 903 0.90 -9.82 15.92
CA GLN A 903 -0.54 -10.02 16.15
C GLN A 903 -1.10 -9.11 17.24
N TYR A 904 -0.25 -8.51 18.07
CA TYR A 904 -0.68 -7.48 19.02
C TYR A 904 -0.93 -6.19 18.28
N GLN A 905 -2.22 -5.88 18.09
CA GLN A 905 -2.65 -4.61 17.51
C GLN A 905 -3.45 -3.85 18.56
N GLY A 906 -3.36 -2.51 18.53
CA GLY A 906 -4.22 -1.60 19.31
C GLY A 906 -3.65 -1.09 20.63
N LYS A 907 -4.53 -0.45 21.40
CA LYS A 907 -4.26 0.13 22.72
C LYS A 907 -5.08 -0.61 23.77
N LEU A 908 -4.51 -0.86 24.95
CA LEU A 908 -5.22 -1.49 26.06
C LEU A 908 -4.85 -0.82 27.39
N LYS A 909 -5.84 -0.60 28.26
CA LYS A 909 -5.63 -0.11 29.63
C LYS A 909 -5.45 -1.31 30.56
N LEU A 910 -4.32 -1.39 31.24
CA LEU A 910 -3.99 -2.50 32.14
C LEU A 910 -3.42 -1.96 33.45
N GLU A 911 -3.64 -2.67 34.54
CA GLU A 911 -2.91 -2.39 35.78
C GLU A 911 -1.50 -2.99 35.68
N ALA A 912 -0.48 -2.17 35.94
CA ALA A 912 0.90 -2.60 36.02
C ALA A 912 1.71 -1.58 36.82
N LYS A 913 2.65 -2.06 37.65
CA LYS A 913 3.49 -1.24 38.53
C LYS A 913 2.67 -0.40 39.52
N GLY A 914 1.55 -0.95 40.00
CA GLY A 914 0.66 -0.31 40.99
C GLY A 914 -0.17 0.87 40.46
N ARG A 915 -0.36 0.95 39.14
CA ARG A 915 -1.15 2.00 38.49
C ARG A 915 -1.77 1.49 37.19
N ILE A 916 -2.82 2.16 36.74
CA ILE A 916 -3.41 1.90 35.41
C ILE A 916 -2.51 2.55 34.36
N LEU A 917 -2.02 1.74 33.42
CA LEU A 917 -1.16 2.13 32.31
C LEU A 917 -1.87 1.88 30.98
N TYR A 918 -1.64 2.80 30.03
CA TYR A 918 -2.04 2.64 28.65
C TYR A 918 -0.87 2.02 27.87
N TYR A 919 -1.09 0.85 27.30
CA TYR A 919 -0.13 0.17 26.44
C TYR A 919 -0.55 0.31 24.99
N ASP A 920 0.41 0.68 24.13
CA ASP A 920 0.23 0.82 22.69
C ASP A 920 1.23 -0.06 21.91
N THR A 921 2.29 0.54 21.37
CA THR A 921 3.42 -0.04 20.64
C THR A 921 4.17 -1.15 21.38
N ILE A 922 4.08 -1.22 22.71
CA ILE A 922 4.73 -2.22 23.55
C ILE A 922 3.75 -3.18 24.23
N LEU A 923 2.48 -3.20 23.81
CA LEU A 923 1.47 -4.09 24.38
C LEU A 923 1.88 -5.57 24.28
N TYR A 924 2.58 -5.95 23.21
CA TYR A 924 3.10 -7.31 23.03
C TYR A 924 4.11 -7.72 24.11
N LEU A 925 4.73 -6.80 24.84
CA LEU A 925 5.65 -7.14 25.94
C LEU A 925 4.92 -7.46 27.25
N VAL A 926 3.59 -7.31 27.29
CA VAL A 926 2.81 -7.40 28.52
C VAL A 926 2.27 -8.81 28.72
N ASN A 927 2.65 -9.41 29.85
CA ASN A 927 2.06 -10.63 30.37
C ASN A 927 1.34 -10.32 31.68
N SER A 928 0.01 -10.36 31.69
CA SER A 928 -0.80 -9.96 32.85
C SER A 928 -1.97 -10.91 33.12
N ILE A 929 -2.13 -11.26 34.40
CA ILE A 929 -3.33 -11.88 34.96
C ILE A 929 -3.89 -10.95 36.03
N ASP A 930 -5.05 -10.38 35.77
CA ASP A 930 -5.79 -9.56 36.72
C ASP A 930 -7.17 -10.15 36.99
N LEU A 931 -7.36 -10.61 38.24
CA LEU A 931 -8.60 -11.17 38.76
C LEU A 931 -9.10 -10.37 39.96
N SER A 932 -8.59 -9.15 40.15
CA SER A 932 -8.86 -8.34 41.33
C SER A 932 -10.32 -7.88 41.43
N SER A 933 -10.73 -7.44 42.61
CA SER A 933 -12.05 -6.86 42.88
C SER A 933 -13.20 -7.76 42.39
N ASN A 934 -13.21 -9.00 42.86
CA ASN A 934 -14.21 -10.03 42.59
C ASN A 934 -14.66 -10.69 43.91
N SER A 935 -15.43 -11.78 43.84
CA SER A 935 -15.83 -12.60 44.99
C SER A 935 -15.19 -14.00 44.95
N LEU A 936 -13.98 -14.12 44.40
CA LEU A 936 -13.25 -15.40 44.31
C LEU A 936 -12.85 -15.88 45.71
N SER A 937 -12.82 -17.19 45.90
CA SER A 937 -12.65 -17.85 47.21
C SER A 937 -11.78 -19.11 47.10
N GLY A 938 -11.44 -19.74 48.22
CA GLY A 938 -10.53 -20.89 48.23
C GLY A 938 -9.06 -20.46 48.13
N GLU A 939 -8.17 -21.42 47.90
CA GLU A 939 -6.72 -21.18 47.93
C GLU A 939 -6.18 -20.66 46.58
N ILE A 940 -5.04 -19.97 46.63
CA ILE A 940 -4.27 -19.64 45.41
C ILE A 940 -3.65 -20.95 44.88
N PRO A 941 -3.97 -21.38 43.64
CA PRO A 941 -3.44 -22.64 43.11
C PRO A 941 -1.93 -22.57 42.94
N VAL A 942 -1.22 -23.59 43.44
CA VAL A 942 0.25 -23.67 43.35
C VAL A 942 0.74 -23.69 41.90
N GLU A 943 -0.08 -24.19 40.97
CA GLU A 943 0.24 -24.25 39.55
C GLU A 943 0.46 -22.87 38.91
N ILE A 944 -0.05 -21.79 39.51
CA ILE A 944 0.22 -20.42 39.02
C ILE A 944 1.70 -20.09 39.04
N THR A 945 2.48 -20.70 39.94
CA THR A 945 3.92 -20.50 40.07
C THR A 945 4.72 -21.04 38.87
N SER A 946 4.08 -21.81 37.98
CA SER A 946 4.70 -22.30 36.75
C SER A 946 4.75 -21.28 35.60
N LEU A 947 4.05 -20.14 35.74
CA LEU A 947 3.94 -19.09 34.72
C LEU A 947 5.17 -18.17 34.73
N SER A 948 6.33 -18.72 34.35
CA SER A 948 7.65 -18.08 34.53
C SER A 948 7.86 -16.75 33.80
N LYS A 949 7.04 -16.42 32.80
CA LYS A 949 7.07 -15.15 32.05
C LYS A 949 5.97 -14.18 32.47
N LEU A 950 5.19 -14.48 33.52
CA LEU A 950 4.15 -13.58 34.03
C LEU A 950 4.77 -12.29 34.59
N GLY A 951 4.33 -11.14 34.08
CA GLY A 951 4.81 -9.83 34.53
C GLY A 951 3.92 -9.18 35.60
N THR A 952 2.60 -9.40 35.54
CA THR A 952 1.65 -8.88 36.52
C THR A 952 0.70 -9.98 37.01
N LEU A 953 0.58 -10.10 38.33
CA LEU A 953 -0.43 -10.91 39.00
C LEU A 953 -1.17 -10.06 40.03
N ASN A 954 -2.44 -9.77 39.76
CA ASN A 954 -3.30 -9.00 40.66
C ASN A 954 -4.51 -9.86 41.07
N LEU A 955 -4.54 -10.25 42.34
CA LEU A 955 -5.61 -11.05 42.96
C LEU A 955 -6.32 -10.27 44.08
N SER A 956 -6.07 -8.96 44.17
CA SER A 956 -6.50 -8.14 45.29
C SER A 956 -8.02 -8.03 45.40
N GLY A 957 -8.54 -7.76 46.61
CA GLY A 957 -9.98 -7.51 46.80
C GLY A 957 -10.86 -8.72 46.49
N ASN A 958 -10.48 -9.89 47.00
CA ASN A 958 -11.23 -11.15 46.87
C ASN A 958 -11.44 -11.79 48.27
N HIS A 959 -11.87 -13.05 48.30
CA HIS A 959 -12.06 -13.86 49.51
C HIS A 959 -11.11 -15.07 49.54
N LEU A 960 -9.90 -14.93 48.99
CA LEU A 960 -8.93 -16.02 48.92
C LEU A 960 -8.39 -16.37 50.31
N THR A 961 -8.29 -17.67 50.59
CA THR A 961 -7.86 -18.26 51.87
C THR A 961 -6.59 -19.09 51.69
N GLY A 962 -6.14 -19.79 52.74
CA GLY A 962 -4.94 -20.63 52.68
C GLY A 962 -3.65 -19.82 52.75
N THR A 963 -2.55 -20.37 52.24
CA THR A 963 -1.22 -19.75 52.29
C THR A 963 -0.78 -19.23 50.92
N ILE A 964 0.11 -18.24 50.90
CA ILE A 964 0.83 -17.87 49.67
C ILE A 964 1.71 -19.07 49.25
N PRO A 965 1.64 -19.57 48.00
CA PRO A 965 2.41 -20.73 47.57
C PRO A 965 3.91 -20.58 47.83
N THR A 966 4.55 -21.63 48.36
CA THR A 966 5.99 -21.58 48.71
C THR A 966 6.88 -21.36 47.49
N ASP A 967 6.43 -21.77 46.31
CA ASP A 967 7.17 -21.68 45.06
C ASP A 967 6.88 -20.38 44.28
N ILE A 968 6.25 -19.37 44.92
CA ILE A 968 5.94 -18.07 44.28
C ILE A 968 7.18 -17.38 43.70
N GLY A 969 8.38 -17.66 44.24
CA GLY A 969 9.66 -17.20 43.71
C GLY A 969 10.00 -17.72 42.30
N ASN A 970 9.30 -18.74 41.79
CA ASN A 970 9.47 -19.25 40.41
C ASN A 970 8.93 -18.29 39.34
N LEU A 971 8.15 -17.28 39.72
CA LEU A 971 7.66 -16.22 38.84
C LEU A 971 8.77 -15.21 38.50
N GLY A 972 9.88 -15.70 37.94
CA GLY A 972 11.12 -14.93 37.78
C GLY A 972 11.03 -13.65 36.94
N TRP A 973 9.93 -13.42 36.21
CA TRP A 973 9.69 -12.20 35.42
C TRP A 973 8.69 -11.23 36.06
N ILE A 974 8.16 -11.52 37.25
CA ILE A 974 7.08 -10.74 37.84
C ILE A 974 7.55 -9.34 38.26
N GLU A 975 6.83 -8.32 37.77
CA GLU A 975 7.04 -6.91 38.10
C GLU A 975 6.04 -6.41 39.13
N THR A 976 4.82 -6.94 39.12
CA THR A 976 3.68 -6.52 39.97
C THR A 976 3.03 -7.73 40.60
N LEU A 977 2.98 -7.77 41.94
CA LEU A 977 2.26 -8.78 42.71
C LEU A 977 1.36 -8.08 43.74
N ASP A 978 0.05 -8.11 43.54
CA ASP A 978 -0.93 -7.60 44.50
C ASP A 978 -1.85 -8.71 44.97
N LEU A 979 -1.74 -9.05 46.26
CA LEU A 979 -2.56 -10.04 46.95
C LEU A 979 -3.39 -9.41 48.08
N SER A 980 -3.47 -8.08 48.13
CA SER A 980 -4.08 -7.34 49.23
C SER A 980 -5.59 -7.57 49.33
N LYS A 981 -6.17 -7.26 50.49
CA LYS A 981 -7.62 -7.36 50.74
C LYS A 981 -8.15 -8.77 50.44
N ASN A 982 -7.55 -9.77 51.07
CA ASN A 982 -7.94 -11.17 51.01
C ASN A 982 -7.97 -11.76 52.44
N GLN A 983 -8.10 -13.07 52.56
CA GLN A 983 -8.11 -13.81 53.83
C GLN A 983 -6.91 -14.79 53.90
N LEU A 984 -5.80 -14.45 53.25
CA LEU A 984 -4.60 -15.28 53.21
C LEU A 984 -3.96 -15.35 54.60
N SER A 985 -3.39 -16.50 54.94
CA SER A 985 -2.85 -16.80 56.26
C SER A 985 -1.50 -17.49 56.18
N GLY A 986 -0.84 -17.71 57.32
CA GLY A 986 0.49 -18.31 57.38
C GLY A 986 1.63 -17.33 57.07
N PRO A 987 2.87 -17.82 56.91
CA PRO A 987 4.04 -16.98 56.69
C PRO A 987 4.19 -16.49 55.26
N ILE A 988 4.83 -15.33 55.09
CA ILE A 988 5.29 -14.86 53.77
C ILE A 988 6.45 -15.77 53.31
N PRO A 989 6.36 -16.44 52.14
CA PRO A 989 7.38 -17.35 51.66
C PRO A 989 8.75 -16.67 51.47
N PRO A 990 9.87 -17.26 51.95
CA PRO A 990 11.21 -16.71 51.71
C PRO A 990 11.59 -16.60 50.23
N SER A 991 11.03 -17.47 49.38
CA SER A 991 11.23 -17.44 47.92
C SER A 991 10.76 -16.13 47.29
N LEU A 992 9.88 -15.37 47.93
CA LEU A 992 9.47 -14.04 47.44
C LEU A 992 10.65 -13.06 47.35
N THR A 993 11.71 -13.29 48.13
CA THR A 993 12.92 -12.46 48.12
C THR A 993 13.84 -12.71 46.90
N THR A 994 13.56 -13.74 46.09
CA THR A 994 14.33 -14.09 44.87
C THR A 994 13.76 -13.49 43.59
N LEU A 995 12.76 -12.61 43.70
CA LEU A 995 12.09 -11.98 42.56
C LEU A 995 12.78 -10.67 42.17
N ASP A 996 13.83 -10.78 41.36
CA ASP A 996 14.74 -9.66 41.00
C ASP A 996 14.05 -8.51 40.24
N PHE A 997 12.93 -8.78 39.54
CA PHE A 997 12.20 -7.80 38.73
C PHE A 997 11.01 -7.16 39.45
N LEU A 998 10.70 -7.58 40.68
CA LEU A 998 9.48 -7.18 41.38
C LEU A 998 9.54 -5.71 41.79
N THR A 999 8.82 -4.85 41.05
CA THR A 999 8.75 -3.41 41.31
C THR A 999 7.63 -3.01 42.27
N HIS A 1000 6.49 -3.69 42.23
CA HIS A 1000 5.31 -3.38 43.04
C HIS A 1000 4.84 -4.63 43.80
N LEU A 1001 4.71 -4.52 45.12
CA LEU A 1001 4.25 -5.58 46.00
C LEU A 1001 3.20 -5.00 46.95
N ASN A 1002 2.07 -5.68 47.12
CA ASN A 1002 1.06 -5.32 48.10
C ASN A 1002 0.43 -6.57 48.72
N LEU A 1003 0.56 -6.71 50.04
CA LEU A 1003 0.07 -7.85 50.83
C LEU A 1003 -0.90 -7.40 51.94
N SER A 1004 -1.31 -6.14 51.91
CA SER A 1004 -2.08 -5.50 52.99
C SER A 1004 -3.47 -6.13 53.15
N TYR A 1005 -4.07 -6.00 54.32
CA TYR A 1005 -5.41 -6.48 54.67
C TYR A 1005 -5.56 -7.98 54.37
N ASN A 1006 -4.77 -8.79 55.08
CA ASN A 1006 -4.82 -10.25 55.09
C ASN A 1006 -4.66 -10.76 56.54
N ASN A 1007 -4.53 -12.07 56.74
CA ASN A 1007 -4.30 -12.71 58.04
C ASN A 1007 -2.89 -13.36 58.11
N LEU A 1008 -1.90 -12.74 57.46
CA LEU A 1008 -0.51 -13.24 57.41
C LEU A 1008 0.16 -13.13 58.77
N SER A 1009 1.12 -14.01 59.03
CA SER A 1009 1.75 -14.16 60.35
C SER A 1009 3.24 -14.48 60.26
N GLY A 1010 3.98 -14.23 61.34
CA GLY A 1010 5.40 -14.56 61.42
C GLY A 1010 6.32 -13.45 60.90
N ARG A 1011 7.60 -13.80 60.71
CA ARG A 1011 8.63 -12.81 60.38
C ARG A 1011 8.66 -12.50 58.88
N ILE A 1012 8.73 -11.22 58.53
CA ILE A 1012 8.92 -10.77 57.14
C ILE A 1012 10.31 -11.23 56.63
N PRO A 1013 10.40 -11.94 55.50
CA PRO A 1013 11.67 -12.35 54.89
C PRO A 1013 12.56 -11.16 54.52
N THR A 1014 13.89 -11.30 54.62
CA THR A 1014 14.84 -10.20 54.41
C THR A 1014 15.87 -10.50 53.32
N SER A 1015 15.96 -9.64 52.29
CA SER A 1015 17.11 -9.50 51.36
C SER A 1015 17.38 -8.01 51.08
N THR A 1016 18.56 -7.64 50.60
CA THR A 1016 18.98 -6.24 50.37
C THR A 1016 18.13 -5.50 49.32
N GLU A 1017 17.51 -6.23 48.38
CA GLU A 1017 16.63 -5.68 47.33
C GLU A 1017 15.14 -5.75 47.72
N PHE A 1018 14.77 -6.65 48.63
CA PHE A 1018 13.43 -6.70 49.23
C PHE A 1018 13.25 -5.58 50.29
N GLN A 1019 14.34 -5.09 50.87
CA GLN A 1019 14.39 -3.98 51.83
C GLN A 1019 14.23 -2.59 51.24
N THR A 1020 14.47 -2.36 49.94
CA THR A 1020 14.28 -1.03 49.31
C THR A 1020 12.81 -0.63 49.14
N LYS A 1021 11.87 -1.50 49.56
CA LYS A 1021 10.44 -1.24 49.68
C LYS A 1021 10.07 -0.90 51.12
N ASP A 1022 10.64 0.18 51.65
CA ASP A 1022 10.47 0.69 53.03
C ASP A 1022 9.03 1.18 53.36
N ASP A 1023 8.04 0.82 52.55
CA ASP A 1023 6.65 1.23 52.75
C ASP A 1023 5.91 0.23 53.65
N PRO A 1024 5.66 0.55 54.93
CA PRO A 1024 4.94 -0.35 55.85
C PRO A 1024 3.48 -0.56 55.42
N THR A 1025 2.93 0.29 54.54
CA THR A 1025 1.55 0.14 54.07
C THR A 1025 1.34 -1.15 53.25
N ILE A 1026 2.40 -1.69 52.65
CA ILE A 1026 2.41 -2.97 51.93
C ILE A 1026 1.92 -4.13 52.80
N PHE A 1027 2.17 -4.06 54.12
CA PHE A 1027 1.84 -5.12 55.08
C PHE A 1027 0.70 -4.75 56.03
N GLN A 1028 0.14 -3.54 55.90
CA GLN A 1028 -0.88 -3.00 56.80
C GLN A 1028 -2.05 -3.97 56.96
N GLY A 1029 -2.62 -4.07 58.16
CA GLY A 1029 -3.79 -4.93 58.42
C GLY A 1029 -3.47 -6.43 58.59
N ASN A 1030 -2.20 -6.80 58.74
CA ASN A 1030 -1.74 -8.15 59.12
C ASN A 1030 -1.12 -8.11 60.52
N ASP A 1031 -1.94 -8.20 61.56
CA ASP A 1031 -1.51 -7.91 62.95
C ASP A 1031 -0.46 -8.91 63.50
N ALA A 1032 -0.39 -10.12 62.93
CA ALA A 1032 0.54 -11.16 63.35
C ALA A 1032 1.89 -11.13 62.60
N LEU A 1033 2.12 -10.17 61.69
CA LEU A 1033 3.42 -9.97 61.03
C LEU A 1033 4.36 -9.12 61.89
N CYS A 1034 5.65 -9.46 61.88
CA CYS A 1034 6.68 -8.70 62.59
C CYS A 1034 8.02 -8.71 61.85
N GLY A 1035 8.91 -7.77 62.21
CA GLY A 1035 10.20 -7.52 61.55
C GLY A 1035 10.14 -6.35 60.54
N PRO A 1036 11.29 -5.76 60.16
CA PRO A 1036 11.33 -4.58 59.28
C PRO A 1036 10.57 -4.81 57.96
N PRO A 1037 9.76 -3.85 57.48
CA PRO A 1037 9.60 -2.47 57.96
C PRO A 1037 8.62 -2.29 59.15
N LEU A 1038 8.01 -3.36 59.67
CA LEU A 1038 7.13 -3.34 60.86
C LEU A 1038 7.93 -3.40 62.17
N GLN A 1039 7.23 -3.37 63.31
CA GLN A 1039 7.87 -3.48 64.63
C GLN A 1039 8.63 -4.80 64.83
N GLN A 1040 9.64 -4.77 65.68
CA GLN A 1040 10.56 -5.88 65.94
C GLN A 1040 9.84 -7.02 66.66
N CYS A 1041 9.99 -8.26 66.16
CA CYS A 1041 9.36 -9.44 66.76
C CYS A 1041 9.79 -9.60 68.24
N SER A 1042 8.83 -9.68 69.16
CA SER A 1042 9.11 -9.95 70.57
C SER A 1042 9.61 -11.39 70.72
N ASN A 1043 10.86 -11.58 71.13
CA ASN A 1043 11.39 -12.90 71.47
C ASN A 1043 10.72 -13.39 72.75
N GLY A 1044 9.86 -14.41 72.64
CA GLY A 1044 9.27 -15.06 73.80
C GLY A 1044 10.33 -15.78 74.65
N GLY A 1045 10.52 -15.30 75.88
CA GLY A 1045 11.14 -16.03 76.98
C GLY A 1045 10.25 -15.90 78.21
N THR A 1046 9.74 -17.03 78.69
CA THR A 1046 8.81 -17.22 79.82
C THR A 1046 9.17 -16.47 81.11
N THR A 1047 8.18 -15.88 81.76
CA THR A 1047 8.02 -15.92 83.23
C THR A 1047 6.54 -15.96 83.60
N ILE A 1048 6.19 -16.98 84.39
CA ILE A 1048 4.96 -17.14 85.15
C ILE A 1048 4.88 -16.05 86.22
N SER A 1049 3.71 -15.43 86.41
CA SER A 1049 3.29 -14.90 87.71
C SER A 1049 1.80 -15.14 87.89
N ASP A 1050 1.51 -16.01 88.85
CA ASP A 1050 0.21 -16.37 89.39
C ASP A 1050 -0.43 -15.19 90.15
N GLY A 1051 -1.77 -15.12 90.11
CA GLY A 1051 -2.62 -14.70 91.24
C GLY A 1051 -2.92 -13.20 91.46
N GLY A 1052 -4.19 -12.83 91.28
CA GLY A 1052 -4.78 -11.62 91.87
C GLY A 1052 -6.13 -11.23 91.28
N MET A 1053 -7.21 -11.70 91.90
CA MET A 1053 -8.64 -11.37 91.66
C MET A 1053 -8.96 -9.94 92.14
N ASP A 1054 -9.78 -9.18 91.41
CA ASP A 1054 -11.02 -8.55 91.91
C ASP A 1054 -11.66 -7.59 90.87
N ASP A 1055 -12.91 -7.94 90.54
CA ASP A 1055 -14.15 -7.18 90.28
C ASP A 1055 -14.25 -5.83 89.51
N ASP A 1056 -15.46 -5.68 88.94
CA ASP A 1056 -16.12 -4.50 88.33
C ASP A 1056 -15.58 -4.05 86.95
N GLY A 1057 -16.35 -3.88 85.88
CA GLY A 1057 -17.77 -3.59 85.68
C GLY A 1057 -17.87 -2.43 84.68
N GLU A 1058 -18.48 -2.68 83.51
CA GLU A 1058 -19.03 -1.73 82.50
C GLU A 1058 -18.22 -0.49 82.03
N THR A 1059 -17.90 -0.40 80.72
CA THR A 1059 -18.48 0.55 79.72
C THR A 1059 -17.61 0.59 78.45
N ASP A 1060 -18.11 0.07 77.33
CA ASP A 1060 -17.39 0.05 76.02
C ASP A 1060 -18.19 0.76 74.89
N ASP A 1061 -19.13 1.65 75.27
CA ASP A 1061 -20.00 2.38 74.33
C ASP A 1061 -19.54 3.82 74.02
N GLU A 1062 -18.52 4.37 74.69
CA GLU A 1062 -18.05 5.75 74.43
C GLU A 1062 -17.11 5.85 73.20
N ASP A 1063 -16.29 4.83 72.94
CA ASP A 1063 -15.24 4.87 71.90
C ASP A 1063 -15.78 4.75 70.46
N LYS A 1064 -16.97 4.17 70.30
CA LYS A 1064 -17.64 4.03 69.00
C LYS A 1064 -18.42 5.30 68.62
N LEU A 1065 -18.93 6.03 69.62
CA LEU A 1065 -19.65 7.28 69.41
C LEU A 1065 -18.69 8.43 69.02
N GLU A 1066 -17.51 8.51 69.65
CA GLU A 1066 -16.52 9.55 69.33
C GLU A 1066 -16.01 9.45 67.88
N LYS A 1067 -15.76 8.24 67.37
CA LYS A 1067 -15.33 8.04 65.97
C LYS A 1067 -16.40 8.41 64.95
N ILE A 1068 -17.67 8.12 65.23
CA ILE A 1068 -18.79 8.50 64.34
C ILE A 1068 -18.96 10.03 64.32
N TRP A 1069 -18.88 10.69 65.48
CA TRP A 1069 -18.94 12.14 65.58
C TRP A 1069 -17.74 12.81 64.89
N PHE A 1070 -16.54 12.24 65.02
CA PHE A 1070 -15.35 12.76 64.32
C PHE A 1070 -15.53 12.75 62.80
N PHE A 1071 -15.97 11.64 62.20
CA PHE A 1071 -16.20 11.58 60.74
C PHE A 1071 -17.38 12.43 60.28
N ALA A 1072 -18.45 12.53 61.08
CA ALA A 1072 -19.58 13.40 60.77
C ALA A 1072 -19.18 14.89 60.79
N PHE A 1073 -18.40 15.32 61.79
CA PHE A 1073 -17.91 16.70 61.88
C PHE A 1073 -16.81 17.01 60.86
N ALA A 1074 -15.94 16.05 60.53
CA ALA A 1074 -14.96 16.21 59.45
C ALA A 1074 -15.65 16.35 58.08
N GLY A 1075 -16.68 15.55 57.80
CA GLY A 1075 -17.47 15.64 56.58
C GLY A 1075 -18.26 16.96 56.46
N LEU A 1076 -18.89 17.40 57.55
CA LEU A 1076 -19.54 18.71 57.63
C LEU A 1076 -18.54 19.86 57.51
N GLY A 1077 -17.38 19.77 58.15
CA GLY A 1077 -16.30 20.76 58.07
C GLY A 1077 -15.72 20.87 56.66
N TYR A 1078 -15.58 19.76 55.95
CA TYR A 1078 -15.15 19.75 54.55
C TYR A 1078 -16.20 20.39 53.64
N LEU A 1079 -17.49 20.03 53.77
CA LEU A 1079 -18.55 20.62 52.96
C LEU A 1079 -18.69 22.12 53.22
N VAL A 1080 -18.65 22.56 54.49
CA VAL A 1080 -18.68 23.98 54.85
C VAL A 1080 -17.42 24.69 54.35
N GLY A 1081 -16.23 24.13 54.53
CA GLY A 1081 -14.97 24.70 54.05
C GLY A 1081 -14.93 24.83 52.52
N PHE A 1082 -15.39 23.81 51.81
CA PHE A 1082 -15.53 23.78 50.36
C PHE A 1082 -16.48 24.89 49.88
N TRP A 1083 -17.67 25.00 50.47
CA TRP A 1083 -18.64 26.01 50.07
C TRP A 1083 -18.27 27.43 50.53
N VAL A 1084 -17.57 27.60 51.65
CA VAL A 1084 -17.03 28.90 52.08
C VAL A 1084 -15.93 29.37 51.12
N PHE A 1085 -15.01 28.48 50.72
CA PHE A 1085 -13.94 28.84 49.78
C PHE A 1085 -14.48 29.08 48.36
N PHE A 1086 -15.21 28.14 47.78
CA PHE A 1086 -15.72 28.29 46.41
C PHE A 1086 -16.88 29.28 46.33
N GLY A 1087 -17.74 29.36 47.34
CA GLY A 1087 -18.79 30.37 47.43
C GLY A 1087 -18.21 31.78 47.51
N THR A 1088 -17.16 32.02 48.31
CA THR A 1088 -16.51 33.35 48.35
C THR A 1088 -15.85 33.70 47.00
N LEU A 1089 -15.26 32.75 46.28
CA LEU A 1089 -14.74 32.97 44.93
C LEU A 1089 -15.85 33.24 43.89
N ILE A 1090 -17.05 32.68 44.06
CA ILE A 1090 -18.21 32.95 43.19
C ILE A 1090 -18.73 34.39 43.40
N PHE A 1091 -18.85 34.84 44.65
CA PHE A 1091 -19.48 36.13 44.98
C PHE A 1091 -18.52 37.33 45.05
N LYS A 1092 -17.23 37.14 45.35
CA LYS A 1092 -16.21 38.22 45.41
C LYS A 1092 -15.29 38.20 44.19
N LYS A 1093 -15.65 39.00 43.17
CA LYS A 1093 -14.88 39.15 41.92
C LYS A 1093 -13.40 39.50 42.11
N SER A 1094 -13.06 40.31 43.12
CA SER A 1094 -11.66 40.70 43.40
C SER A 1094 -10.81 39.55 43.91
N TRP A 1095 -11.37 38.64 44.72
CA TRP A 1095 -10.65 37.48 45.25
C TRP A 1095 -10.49 36.40 44.18
N ARG A 1096 -11.50 36.23 43.32
CA ARG A 1096 -11.41 35.35 42.14
C ARG A 1096 -10.27 35.74 41.21
N ILE A 1097 -10.14 37.03 40.89
CA ILE A 1097 -9.07 37.53 40.01
C ILE A 1097 -7.69 37.35 40.66
N ALA A 1098 -7.55 37.61 41.96
CA ALA A 1098 -6.29 37.40 42.67
C ALA A 1098 -5.88 35.92 42.73
N TYR A 1099 -6.84 35.02 42.99
CA TYR A 1099 -6.61 33.58 43.04
C TYR A 1099 -6.17 33.01 41.68
N PHE A 1100 -6.85 33.37 40.58
CA PHE A 1100 -6.47 32.88 39.25
C PHE A 1100 -5.14 33.47 38.77
N ARG A 1101 -4.79 34.71 39.15
CA ARG A 1101 -3.43 35.25 38.90
C ARG A 1101 -2.35 34.50 39.67
N PHE A 1102 -2.61 34.13 40.92
CA PHE A 1102 -1.68 33.34 41.72
C PHE A 1102 -1.46 31.94 41.10
N ILE A 1103 -2.53 31.27 40.66
CA ILE A 1103 -2.45 30.00 39.92
C ILE A 1103 -1.64 30.16 38.63
N GLU A 1104 -1.89 31.22 37.86
CA GLU A 1104 -1.14 31.52 36.63
C GLU A 1104 0.36 31.73 36.91
N THR A 1105 0.71 32.42 38.00
CA THR A 1105 2.12 32.56 38.45
C THR A 1105 2.72 31.22 38.87
N CYS A 1106 2.00 30.38 39.64
CA CYS A 1106 2.49 29.05 40.01
C CYS A 1106 2.66 28.11 38.81
N ILE A 1107 1.81 28.22 37.79
CA ILE A 1107 1.93 27.46 36.54
C ILE A 1107 3.19 27.90 35.79
N LEU A 1108 3.46 29.20 35.70
CA LEU A 1108 4.67 29.73 35.08
C LEU A 1108 5.94 29.28 35.83
N ASP A 1109 5.94 29.35 37.17
CA ASP A 1109 7.06 28.90 38.00
C ASP A 1109 7.28 27.37 37.87
N PHE A 1110 6.20 26.59 37.78
CA PHE A 1110 6.29 25.15 37.54
C PHE A 1110 6.84 24.84 36.14
N HIS A 1111 6.42 25.60 35.12
CA HIS A 1111 6.93 25.46 33.77
C HIS A 1111 8.44 25.76 33.72
N GLU A 1112 8.89 26.82 34.40
CA GLU A 1112 10.31 27.17 34.51
C GLU A 1112 11.13 26.12 35.29
N TRP A 1113 10.58 25.59 36.38
CA TRP A 1113 11.19 24.49 37.12
C TRP A 1113 11.30 23.21 36.28
N PHE A 1114 10.24 22.86 35.53
CA PHE A 1114 10.20 21.70 34.67
C PHE A 1114 11.23 21.79 33.54
N TRP A 1115 11.38 22.95 32.89
CA TRP A 1115 12.41 23.17 31.88
C TRP A 1115 13.83 23.06 32.43
N ASN A 1116 14.07 23.59 33.64
CA ASN A 1116 15.35 23.45 34.34
C ASN A 1116 15.66 21.99 34.73
N PHE A 1117 14.64 21.23 35.12
CA PHE A 1117 14.77 19.81 35.40
C PHE A 1117 15.08 19.01 34.12
N LEU A 1118 14.40 19.31 33.01
CA LEU A 1118 14.60 18.67 31.71
C LEU A 1118 16.04 18.90 31.19
N GLN A 1119 16.56 20.12 31.31
CA GLN A 1119 17.95 20.45 30.96
C GLN A 1119 18.97 19.65 31.80
N LYS A 1120 18.74 19.54 33.12
CA LYS A 1120 19.61 18.74 34.01
C LYS A 1120 19.56 17.26 33.67
N TRP A 1121 18.38 16.74 33.34
CA TRP A 1121 18.18 15.34 32.98
C TRP A 1121 18.86 14.99 31.64
N LEU A 1122 18.73 15.85 30.62
CA LEU A 1122 19.43 15.73 29.34
C LEU A 1122 20.96 15.79 29.50
N GLY A 1123 21.47 16.68 30.36
CA GLY A 1123 22.89 16.74 30.71
C GLY A 1123 23.40 15.44 31.36
N CYS A 1124 22.58 14.82 32.22
CA CYS A 1124 22.92 13.57 32.88
C CYS A 1124 22.91 12.36 31.91
N LEU A 1125 22.01 12.39 30.91
CA LEU A 1125 21.93 11.40 29.84
C LEU A 1125 23.13 11.46 28.88
N MET A 1126 23.57 12.68 28.51
CA MET A 1126 24.77 12.85 27.69
C MET A 1126 26.05 12.40 28.42
N SER A 1127 26.10 12.57 29.75
CA SER A 1127 27.21 12.08 30.59
C SER A 1127 27.25 10.54 30.66
N LYS A 1128 26.09 9.87 30.79
CA LYS A 1128 25.99 8.40 30.76
C LYS A 1128 26.34 7.83 29.38
N ARG A 1129 25.96 8.49 28.28
CA ARG A 1129 26.31 8.06 26.91
C ARG A 1129 27.82 8.16 26.63
N LYS A 1130 28.51 9.20 27.14
CA LYS A 1130 29.99 9.32 27.08
C LYS A 1130 30.72 8.26 27.91
N LYS A 1131 30.13 7.78 29.02
CA LYS A 1131 30.70 6.69 29.83
C LYS A 1131 30.55 5.32 29.17
N HIS A 1132 29.49 5.11 28.38
CA HIS A 1132 29.29 3.84 27.70
C HIS A 1132 30.14 3.69 26.43
N LEU A 1133 30.41 4.80 25.71
CA LEU A 1133 31.32 4.87 24.56
C LEU A 1133 32.81 4.78 24.91
N ARG A 1134 33.19 4.84 26.19
CA ARG A 1134 34.56 4.57 26.67
C ARG A 1134 34.75 3.13 27.20
N ARG A 1135 33.68 2.33 27.22
CA ARG A 1135 33.67 0.93 27.69
C ARG A 1135 33.36 -0.10 26.61
N ARG A 1136 33.03 0.36 25.39
CA ARG A 1136 33.32 -0.36 24.15
C ARG A 1136 34.62 0.23 23.60
#